data_AF-A0A5K1UAR0-F1
#
_entry.id   AF-A0A5K1UAR0-F1
#
_cell.length_a   1.000
_cell.length_b   1.000
_cell.length_c   1.000
_cell.angle_alpha   90.00
_cell.angle_beta   90.00
_cell.angle_gamma   90.00
#
_symmetry.space_group_name_H-M   'P 1'
#
loop_
_entity.id
_entity.type
_entity.pdbx_description
1 polymer ?
#
loop_
_entity_poly.entity_id
_entity_poly.type
_entity_poly.pdbx_seq_one_letter_code
_entity_poly.pdbx_strand_id
1 'polypeptide(L)'
;MEKKRNSAVDGPLSSSMILAADKTQYEMATEDYENTILVLLKSRLLLKKIIEQKMYQDRIKRGNLTAKEISDLLKNQGEEEDEDFILKITDLRRTLLNEIRKNAGLEKDIQDMEMRITLLVQNAGAVLTKEKKKKKKVAENAQVKETISNDKLQLYGNLFYLLQSDPVYVARLINCISQTESDVREIVDSIILTLYGNAMSDREDYLILSAIKLALEQQMSTLTSLWTAIQDQSVIPQMIIAYTKRTQGKTFLNEVFGPCMQRFNREFPSHRKLNLDGKKILDELINETEQATGVKSNLRNVPVDKIQDEPEIKKIISERVTSLKEGCNIFYDTIISAINKYPYGLRYLCKVINENSMEAFPNTTEAELLSYTGYFMFYRFVGNYIASSSNETQQGFDAIQNILLINKILQQLFQQQSPFPVNDTNKWMVPMNDWISERCEAVKVFLKEFTDVEPPEQKMQIDKYMALIQDVKPTILIEPTEISMFHTEIRDHLDDLAPNKEDPLHRIIDELGDVEQYNSNETVTLTLTPKYISQSLEDEDQTLYNRTKSLMLGFFKVIANSEAQPVTLEDVLTETEKIAKQKNNETALKNIEEVKKNIKTLEEKNLVSKEDGYKALLKDVALEIANRAEIKEQQQKELTRLEVSIKATLKKQKELQDVLASYKDYCQTCVQRVFQGKGKKGKKTTEGKLFKPKEYSYNDLVKKGVIVSSVIPKGMRKMTKIIISSEEVGVFNVQVKLPAIASENVDIKLEELLEMRAKGTRTLDINSQMELDVNMTIYVMNQLIAK
;
A
#
# COMPACT_ATOMS: atom_id res chain seq x y z
N MET A 1 -30.35 -79.28 -50.89
CA MET A 1 -31.11 -79.52 -52.13
C MET A 1 -31.24 -78.19 -52.85
N GLU A 2 -30.93 -78.17 -54.16
CA GLU A 2 -31.29 -77.20 -55.24
C GLU A 2 -32.06 -75.90 -54.85
N LYS A 3 -31.77 -74.69 -55.38
CA LYS A 3 -31.74 -74.31 -56.81
C LYS A 3 -31.28 -72.85 -57.06
N LYS A 4 -30.80 -72.60 -58.30
CA LYS A 4 -30.89 -71.38 -59.16
C LYS A 4 -29.84 -70.24 -59.11
N ARG A 5 -29.31 -70.03 -60.33
CA ARG A 5 -28.53 -68.91 -60.92
C ARG A 5 -29.10 -67.51 -60.64
N ASN A 6 -28.21 -66.51 -60.56
CA ASN A 6 -28.34 -65.28 -61.34
C ASN A 6 -26.97 -64.60 -61.55
N SER A 7 -26.75 -64.18 -62.79
CA SER A 7 -25.61 -63.44 -63.33
C SER A 7 -25.74 -61.94 -63.06
N ALA A 8 -24.65 -61.29 -62.67
CA ALA A 8 -24.42 -59.86 -62.88
C ALA A 8 -23.00 -59.67 -63.41
N VAL A 9 -22.89 -58.82 -64.43
CA VAL A 9 -21.76 -58.61 -65.32
C VAL A 9 -20.83 -57.56 -64.71
N ASP A 10 -19.62 -57.94 -64.32
CA ASP A 10 -18.50 -57.01 -64.11
C ASP A 10 -17.76 -56.87 -65.45
N GLY A 11 -17.88 -55.71 -66.09
CA GLY A 11 -17.03 -55.33 -67.21
C GLY A 11 -15.67 -54.86 -66.69
N PRO A 12 -14.55 -55.18 -67.37
CA PRO A 12 -13.24 -54.72 -66.95
C PRO A 12 -13.15 -53.20 -67.17
N LEU A 13 -12.81 -52.44 -66.13
CA LEU A 13 -12.35 -51.06 -66.26
C LEU A 13 -11.19 -51.06 -67.26
N SER A 14 -11.30 -50.32 -68.37
CA SER A 14 -10.29 -50.31 -69.42
C SER A 14 -8.97 -49.78 -68.87
N SER A 15 -7.83 -50.39 -69.25
CA SER A 15 -6.49 -49.96 -68.83
C SER A 15 -6.20 -48.46 -69.05
N SER A 16 -6.94 -47.81 -69.95
CA SER A 16 -6.89 -46.35 -70.17
C SER A 16 -7.45 -45.53 -69.00
N MET A 17 -8.44 -46.02 -68.25
CA MET A 17 -8.99 -45.34 -67.07
C MET A 17 -8.07 -45.46 -65.86
N ILE A 18 -7.37 -46.58 -65.71
CA ILE A 18 -6.38 -46.80 -64.65
C ILE A 18 -5.13 -45.94 -64.91
N LEU A 19 -4.62 -45.92 -66.14
CA LEU A 19 -3.50 -45.04 -66.54
C LEU A 19 -3.83 -43.55 -66.43
N ALA A 20 -5.08 -43.17 -66.73
CA ALA A 20 -5.53 -41.79 -66.55
C ALA A 20 -5.59 -41.42 -65.05
N ALA A 21 -6.15 -42.29 -64.20
CA ALA A 21 -6.24 -42.05 -62.75
C ALA A 21 -4.86 -42.00 -62.06
N ASP A 22 -3.92 -42.87 -62.44
CA ASP A 22 -2.54 -42.85 -61.93
C ASP A 22 -1.79 -41.58 -62.39
N LYS A 23 -2.07 -41.09 -63.60
CA LYS A 23 -1.51 -39.83 -64.09
C LYS A 23 -2.07 -38.62 -63.33
N THR A 24 -3.36 -38.59 -63.02
CA THR A 24 -3.96 -37.52 -62.21
C THR A 24 -3.45 -37.56 -60.76
N GLN A 25 -3.25 -38.73 -60.17
CA GLN A 25 -2.66 -38.85 -58.83
C GLN A 25 -1.19 -38.39 -58.80
N TYR A 26 -0.42 -38.70 -59.84
CA TYR A 26 0.96 -38.23 -59.97
C TYR A 26 1.02 -36.71 -60.16
N GLU A 27 0.14 -36.13 -60.98
CA GLU A 27 0.02 -34.68 -61.18
C GLU A 27 -0.37 -33.97 -59.87
N MET A 28 -1.35 -34.49 -59.12
CA MET A 28 -1.73 -33.97 -57.80
C MET A 28 -0.59 -34.09 -56.78
N ALA A 29 0.13 -35.21 -56.73
CA ALA A 29 1.29 -35.38 -55.85
C ALA A 29 2.45 -34.44 -56.21
N THR A 30 2.61 -34.13 -57.51
CA THR A 30 3.60 -33.17 -58.00
C THR A 30 3.21 -31.74 -57.59
N GLU A 31 1.93 -31.38 -57.72
CA GLU A 31 1.40 -30.08 -57.29
C GLU A 31 1.51 -29.89 -55.77
N ASP A 32 1.21 -30.93 -54.97
CA ASP A 32 1.41 -30.92 -53.52
C ASP A 32 2.89 -30.79 -53.13
N TYR A 33 3.78 -31.44 -53.87
CA TYR A 33 5.24 -31.34 -53.68
C TYR A 33 5.75 -29.93 -54.01
N GLU A 34 5.31 -29.34 -55.13
CA GLU A 34 5.63 -27.97 -55.52
C GLU A 34 5.11 -26.95 -54.51
N ASN A 35 3.86 -27.11 -54.04
CA ASN A 35 3.27 -26.28 -53.00
C ASN A 35 4.06 -26.37 -51.69
N THR A 36 4.49 -27.58 -51.31
CA THR A 36 5.32 -27.80 -50.12
C THR A 36 6.68 -27.10 -50.24
N ILE A 37 7.34 -27.18 -51.40
CA ILE A 37 8.59 -26.46 -51.69
C ILE A 37 8.37 -24.95 -51.59
N LEU A 38 7.27 -24.43 -52.13
CA LEU A 38 6.96 -23.01 -52.15
C LEU A 38 6.70 -22.47 -50.73
N VAL A 39 6.02 -23.25 -49.88
CA VAL A 39 5.83 -22.96 -48.45
C VAL A 39 7.17 -22.98 -47.70
N LEU A 40 8.04 -23.97 -47.96
CA LEU A 40 9.38 -24.03 -47.36
C LEU A 40 10.24 -22.82 -47.76
N LEU A 41 10.16 -22.39 -49.02
CA LEU A 41 10.93 -21.26 -49.53
C LEU A 41 10.42 -19.93 -48.95
N LYS A 42 9.11 -19.75 -48.85
CA LYS A 42 8.50 -18.61 -48.12
C LYS A 42 8.90 -18.59 -46.65
N SER A 43 8.85 -19.75 -45.98
CA SER A 43 9.25 -19.89 -44.58
C SER A 43 10.74 -19.57 -44.39
N ARG A 44 11.61 -20.00 -45.30
CA ARG A 44 13.04 -19.68 -45.30
C ARG A 44 13.31 -18.19 -45.52
N LEU A 45 12.61 -17.55 -46.44
CA LEU A 45 12.72 -16.09 -46.67
C LEU A 45 12.25 -15.30 -45.44
N LEU A 46 11.14 -15.71 -44.82
CA LEU A 46 10.63 -15.09 -43.61
C LEU A 46 11.59 -15.27 -42.43
N LEU A 47 12.13 -16.47 -42.24
CA LEU A 47 13.16 -16.74 -41.23
C LEU A 47 14.42 -15.90 -41.47
N LYS A 48 14.89 -15.81 -42.72
CA LYS A 48 16.04 -14.96 -43.08
C LYS A 48 15.77 -13.50 -42.72
N LYS A 49 14.58 -12.98 -43.05
CA LYS A 49 14.16 -11.62 -42.71
C LYS A 49 14.11 -11.40 -41.19
N ILE A 50 13.59 -12.36 -40.43
CA ILE A 50 13.57 -12.31 -38.95
C ILE A 50 15.00 -12.31 -38.39
N ILE A 51 15.89 -13.16 -38.90
CA ILE A 51 17.29 -13.23 -38.47
C ILE A 51 18.00 -11.92 -38.79
N GLU A 52 17.87 -11.40 -40.00
CA GLU A 52 18.44 -10.11 -40.41
C GLU A 52 17.94 -8.97 -39.52
N GLN A 53 16.64 -8.93 -39.24
CA GLN A 53 16.05 -7.97 -38.33
C GLN A 53 16.59 -8.12 -36.90
N LYS A 54 16.74 -9.34 -36.39
CA LYS A 54 17.29 -9.61 -35.05
C LYS A 54 18.77 -9.22 -34.95
N MET A 55 19.57 -9.54 -35.97
CA MET A 55 20.98 -9.12 -36.05
C MET A 55 21.11 -7.60 -36.15
N TYR A 56 20.23 -6.92 -36.89
CA TYR A 56 20.19 -5.47 -36.95
C TYR A 56 19.85 -4.85 -35.59
N GLN A 57 18.85 -5.39 -34.89
CA GLN A 57 18.51 -4.98 -33.52
C GLN A 57 19.67 -5.20 -32.53
N ASP A 58 20.40 -6.32 -32.64
CA ASP A 58 21.58 -6.57 -31.81
C ASP A 58 22.73 -5.60 -32.12
N ARG A 59 22.88 -5.17 -33.38
CA ARG A 59 23.86 -4.14 -33.77
C ARG A 59 23.50 -2.77 -33.22
N ILE A 60 22.22 -2.38 -33.25
CA ILE A 60 21.71 -1.16 -32.61
C ILE A 60 22.06 -1.17 -31.12
N LYS A 61 21.75 -2.26 -30.40
CA LYS A 61 22.05 -2.41 -28.97
C LYS A 61 23.54 -2.33 -28.63
N ARG A 62 24.41 -2.69 -29.57
CA ARG A 62 25.88 -2.68 -29.39
C ARG A 62 26.53 -1.39 -29.90
N GLY A 63 25.78 -0.47 -30.51
CA GLY A 63 26.34 0.74 -31.14
C GLY A 63 27.14 0.48 -32.41
N ASN A 64 27.11 -0.74 -32.95
CA ASN A 64 27.90 -1.14 -34.10
C ASN A 64 27.16 -0.77 -35.40
N LEU A 65 26.93 0.53 -35.58
CA LEU A 65 26.19 1.13 -36.69
C LEU A 65 27.13 1.93 -37.60
N THR A 66 26.82 1.93 -38.89
CA THR A 66 27.46 2.82 -39.85
C THR A 66 26.89 4.22 -39.72
N ALA A 67 27.65 5.25 -40.10
CA ALA A 67 27.18 6.63 -40.10
C ALA A 67 25.88 6.83 -40.90
N LYS A 68 25.64 6.02 -41.95
CA LYS A 68 24.36 5.96 -42.67
C LYS A 68 23.22 5.42 -41.80
N GLU A 69 23.39 4.28 -41.14
CA GLU A 69 22.36 3.70 -40.27
C GLU A 69 22.03 4.62 -39.09
N ILE A 70 23.03 5.34 -38.57
CA ILE A 70 22.87 6.38 -37.54
C ILE A 70 21.99 7.53 -38.06
N SER A 71 22.28 8.00 -39.26
CA SER A 71 21.51 9.03 -39.97
C SER A 71 20.06 8.59 -40.25
N ASP A 72 19.86 7.35 -40.71
CA ASP A 72 18.54 6.78 -40.99
C ASP A 72 17.70 6.60 -39.70
N LEU A 73 18.32 6.27 -38.57
CA LEU A 73 17.67 6.23 -37.25
C LEU A 73 17.15 7.62 -36.84
N LEU A 74 17.96 8.67 -37.02
CA LEU A 74 17.58 10.06 -36.73
C LEU A 74 16.45 10.58 -37.63
N LYS A 75 16.46 10.21 -38.92
CA LYS A 75 15.44 10.60 -39.90
C LYS A 75 14.03 10.18 -39.47
N ASN A 76 13.91 9.04 -38.81
CA ASN A 76 12.65 8.49 -38.33
C ASN A 76 12.21 9.09 -36.97
N GLN A 77 13.02 9.95 -36.33
CA GLN A 77 12.78 10.40 -34.96
C GLN A 77 12.03 11.74 -34.82
N GLY A 78 11.94 12.60 -35.85
CA GLY A 78 11.20 13.88 -35.80
C GLY A 78 11.79 14.93 -34.84
N GLU A 79 11.96 16.18 -35.27
CA GLU A 79 12.77 17.17 -34.53
C GLU A 79 12.01 17.98 -33.45
N GLU A 80 10.68 18.08 -33.51
CA GLU A 80 9.91 19.05 -32.70
C GLU A 80 9.30 18.49 -31.39
N GLU A 81 9.42 17.19 -31.10
CA GLU A 81 8.64 16.57 -30.01
C GLU A 81 9.40 16.42 -28.66
N ASP A 82 10.75 16.34 -28.66
CA ASP A 82 11.50 15.91 -27.48
C ASP A 82 11.57 16.96 -26.35
N GLU A 83 11.79 18.25 -26.67
CA GLU A 83 11.79 19.33 -25.67
C GLU A 83 10.38 19.55 -25.08
N ASP A 84 9.33 19.35 -25.87
CA ASP A 84 7.93 19.47 -25.45
C ASP A 84 7.54 18.33 -24.47
N PHE A 85 8.02 17.11 -24.68
CA PHE A 85 7.73 15.99 -23.77
C PHE A 85 8.26 16.21 -22.37
N ILE A 86 9.49 16.72 -22.23
CA ILE A 86 10.10 16.96 -20.92
C ILE A 86 9.29 18.00 -20.13
N LEU A 87 8.97 19.13 -20.75
CA LEU A 87 8.18 20.20 -20.13
C LEU A 87 6.80 19.68 -19.74
N LYS A 88 6.15 18.94 -20.63
CA LYS A 88 4.81 18.36 -20.40
C LYS A 88 4.81 17.31 -19.29
N ILE A 89 5.82 16.44 -19.22
CA ILE A 89 6.00 15.48 -18.11
C ILE A 89 6.13 16.24 -16.80
N THR A 90 6.96 17.29 -16.77
CA THR A 90 7.20 18.10 -15.57
C THR A 90 5.91 18.78 -15.08
N ASP A 91 5.12 19.37 -15.99
CA ASP A 91 3.84 20.00 -15.65
C ASP A 91 2.78 19.00 -15.19
N LEU A 92 2.71 17.83 -15.82
CA LEU A 92 1.78 16.76 -15.40
C LEU A 92 2.18 16.18 -14.04
N ARG A 93 3.47 15.97 -13.77
CA ARG A 93 3.97 15.55 -12.44
C ARG A 93 3.58 16.56 -11.37
N ARG A 94 3.82 17.86 -11.62
CA ARG A 94 3.41 18.95 -10.72
C ARG A 94 1.91 18.93 -10.44
N THR A 95 1.10 18.77 -11.48
CA THR A 95 -0.36 18.69 -11.36
C THR A 95 -0.80 17.51 -10.51
N LEU A 96 -0.24 16.33 -10.78
CA LEU A 96 -0.56 15.10 -10.05
C LEU A 96 -0.15 15.18 -8.57
N LEU A 97 1.02 15.74 -8.25
CA LEU A 97 1.46 15.96 -6.86
C LEU A 97 0.48 16.84 -6.08
N ASN A 98 0.04 17.94 -6.69
CA ASN A 98 -0.93 18.85 -6.08
C ASN A 98 -2.26 18.13 -5.76
N GLU A 99 -2.75 17.28 -6.67
CA GLU A 99 -3.98 16.52 -6.43
C GLU A 99 -3.79 15.40 -5.39
N ILE A 100 -2.63 14.74 -5.36
CA ILE A 100 -2.31 13.75 -4.32
C ILE A 100 -2.31 14.39 -2.93
N ARG A 101 -1.72 15.59 -2.77
CA ARG A 101 -1.72 16.33 -1.50
C ARG A 101 -3.12 16.74 -1.06
N LYS A 102 -3.95 17.24 -1.99
CA LYS A 102 -5.36 17.53 -1.69
C LYS A 102 -6.10 16.28 -1.20
N ASN A 103 -5.84 15.12 -1.80
CA ASN A 103 -6.42 13.85 -1.34
C ASN A 103 -5.94 13.46 0.05
N ALA A 104 -4.66 13.62 0.37
CA ALA A 104 -4.14 13.37 1.72
C ALA A 104 -4.80 14.28 2.76
N GLY A 105 -5.03 15.55 2.43
CA GLY A 105 -5.79 16.48 3.28
C GLY A 105 -7.23 16.01 3.52
N LEU A 106 -7.94 15.58 2.46
CA LEU A 106 -9.29 15.03 2.58
C LEU A 106 -9.34 13.74 3.40
N GLU A 107 -8.37 12.83 3.23
CA GLU A 107 -8.26 11.61 4.03
C GLU A 107 -8.10 11.94 5.53
N LYS A 108 -7.26 12.94 5.86
CA LYS A 108 -7.10 13.42 7.24
C LYS A 108 -8.40 14.00 7.81
N ASP A 109 -9.09 14.84 7.03
CA ASP A 109 -10.37 15.42 7.45
C ASP A 109 -11.44 14.34 7.70
N ILE A 110 -11.44 13.26 6.90
CA ILE A 110 -12.33 12.10 7.10
C ILE A 110 -11.99 11.40 8.41
N GLN A 111 -10.71 11.11 8.67
CA GLN A 111 -10.27 10.48 9.93
C GLN A 111 -10.67 11.31 11.17
N ASP A 112 -10.50 12.63 11.11
CA ASP A 112 -10.91 13.53 12.18
C ASP A 112 -12.44 13.48 12.41
N MET A 113 -13.22 13.39 11.33
CA MET A 113 -14.68 13.22 11.39
C MET A 113 -15.09 11.84 11.93
N GLU A 114 -14.41 10.76 11.55
CA GLU A 114 -14.65 9.41 12.07
C GLU A 114 -14.36 9.32 13.56
N MET A 115 -13.25 9.90 14.02
CA MET A 115 -12.94 10.00 15.44
C MET A 115 -14.05 10.74 16.17
N ARG A 116 -14.55 11.84 15.60
CA ARG A 116 -15.65 12.61 16.18
C ARG A 116 -16.96 11.83 16.21
N ILE A 117 -17.28 11.07 15.17
CA ILE A 117 -18.45 10.18 15.14
C ILE A 117 -18.31 9.08 16.20
N THR A 118 -17.13 8.46 16.30
CA THR A 118 -16.83 7.43 17.30
C THR A 118 -17.03 7.97 18.71
N LEU A 119 -16.52 9.17 18.98
CA LEU A 119 -16.73 9.86 20.26
C LEU A 119 -18.20 10.23 20.50
N LEU A 120 -18.95 10.61 19.46
CA LEU A 120 -20.39 10.91 19.58
C LEU A 120 -21.22 9.65 19.86
N VAL A 121 -20.87 8.52 19.23
CA VAL A 121 -21.52 7.22 19.44
C VAL A 121 -21.17 6.68 20.84
N GLN A 122 -19.91 6.80 21.27
CA GLN A 122 -19.47 6.38 22.61
C GLN A 122 -20.00 7.29 23.73
N ASN A 123 -20.20 8.59 23.48
CA ASN A 123 -20.65 9.58 24.48
C ASN A 123 -22.11 10.03 24.32
N ALA A 124 -23.00 9.18 23.79
CA ALA A 124 -24.43 9.46 23.70
C ALA A 124 -25.15 9.75 25.05
N GLY A 125 -24.41 9.87 26.17
CA GLY A 125 -24.89 10.34 27.48
C GLY A 125 -24.11 11.50 28.13
N ALA A 126 -22.98 11.97 27.59
CA ALA A 126 -22.18 12.98 28.30
C ALA A 126 -21.48 13.98 27.37
N VAL A 127 -22.05 15.19 27.36
CA VAL A 127 -21.32 16.47 27.31
C VAL A 127 -20.71 16.88 25.96
N LEU A 128 -21.37 17.87 25.33
CA LEU A 128 -20.69 18.92 24.57
C LEU A 128 -20.49 20.15 25.47
N THR A 129 -19.50 20.10 26.36
CA THR A 129 -18.85 21.33 26.82
C THR A 129 -17.90 21.77 25.72
N LYS A 130 -18.29 22.87 25.07
CA LYS A 130 -17.43 23.91 24.48
C LYS A 130 -15.96 23.51 24.27
N GLU A 131 -15.56 23.45 23.01
CA GLU A 131 -14.25 23.97 22.62
C GLU A 131 -14.43 25.19 21.71
N LYS A 132 -14.34 26.36 22.35
CA LYS A 132 -13.60 27.47 21.74
C LYS A 132 -12.17 26.96 21.60
N LYS A 133 -11.61 27.02 20.39
CA LYS A 133 -10.18 26.87 20.12
C LYS A 133 -9.37 27.58 21.20
N LYS A 134 -8.78 26.83 22.15
CA LYS A 134 -7.64 27.31 22.93
C LYS A 134 -6.45 27.17 22.00
N LYS A 135 -6.09 28.27 21.34
CA LYS A 135 -4.72 28.44 20.86
C LYS A 135 -3.81 28.17 22.06
N LYS A 136 -2.96 27.13 21.97
CA LYS A 136 -1.76 27.07 22.81
C LYS A 136 -1.08 28.43 22.67
N LYS A 137 -0.85 29.13 23.78
CA LYS A 137 0.13 30.21 23.82
C LYS A 137 1.48 29.56 23.58
N VAL A 138 1.87 29.46 22.32
CA VAL A 138 3.28 29.38 21.95
C VAL A 138 3.87 30.72 22.36
N ALA A 139 5.06 30.69 22.95
CA ALA A 139 5.77 31.88 23.40
C ALA A 139 5.77 32.95 22.29
N GLU A 140 5.23 34.12 22.61
CA GLU A 140 5.36 35.33 21.80
C GLU A 140 6.83 35.72 21.81
N ASN A 141 7.58 35.33 20.76
CA ASN A 141 8.80 36.00 20.27
C ASN A 141 9.32 35.42 18.95
N ALA A 142 8.45 35.00 18.03
CA ALA A 142 8.84 34.75 16.64
C ALA A 142 7.98 35.64 15.73
N GLN A 143 8.62 36.53 14.96
CA GLN A 143 7.97 37.25 13.87
C GLN A 143 7.55 36.22 12.83
N VAL A 144 6.26 35.86 12.82
CA VAL A 144 5.73 34.94 11.81
C VAL A 144 5.58 35.70 10.50
N LYS A 145 6.28 35.27 9.45
CA LYS A 145 6.25 35.92 8.13
C LYS A 145 5.15 35.33 7.25
N GLU A 146 4.57 36.15 6.38
CA GLU A 146 3.54 35.71 5.42
C GLU A 146 4.14 35.05 4.16
N THR A 147 5.34 35.48 3.73
CA THR A 147 5.97 35.04 2.48
C THR A 147 7.46 34.77 2.63
N ILE A 148 7.97 33.83 1.84
CA ILE A 148 9.41 33.48 1.74
C ILE A 148 10.02 34.36 0.64
N SER A 149 11.19 34.97 0.90
CA SER A 149 11.88 35.77 -0.12
C SER A 149 12.46 34.89 -1.24
N ASN A 150 12.54 35.42 -2.46
CA ASN A 150 13.12 34.69 -3.61
C ASN A 150 14.55 34.22 -3.35
N ASP A 151 15.38 35.01 -2.67
CA ASP A 151 16.75 34.62 -2.32
C ASP A 151 16.77 33.41 -1.37
N LYS A 152 15.88 33.37 -0.38
CA LYS A 152 15.73 32.20 0.51
C LYS A 152 15.19 30.99 -0.24
N LEU A 153 14.26 31.17 -1.18
CA LEU A 153 13.79 30.07 -2.02
C LEU A 153 14.93 29.44 -2.84
N GLN A 154 15.86 30.25 -3.36
CA GLN A 154 17.06 29.71 -4.02
C GLN A 154 17.97 28.95 -3.06
N LEU A 155 18.19 29.46 -1.85
CA LEU A 155 19.00 28.77 -0.84
C LEU A 155 18.37 27.45 -0.39
N TYR A 156 17.05 27.42 -0.16
CA TYR A 156 16.32 26.17 0.10
C TYR A 156 16.39 25.22 -1.11
N GLY A 157 16.32 25.75 -2.35
CA GLY A 157 16.55 24.97 -3.56
C GLY A 157 17.92 24.28 -3.58
N ASN A 158 18.97 24.95 -3.10
CA ASN A 158 20.31 24.35 -2.97
C ASN A 158 20.36 23.29 -1.86
N LEU A 159 19.73 23.55 -0.71
CA LEU A 159 19.66 22.62 0.41
C LEU A 159 18.99 21.31 -0.01
N PHE A 160 17.78 21.39 -0.58
CA PHE A 160 17.05 20.20 -0.98
C PHE A 160 17.68 19.49 -2.19
N TYR A 161 18.42 20.21 -3.05
CA TYR A 161 19.26 19.56 -4.06
C TYR A 161 20.35 18.69 -3.42
N LEU A 162 21.05 19.21 -2.41
CA LEU A 162 22.09 18.46 -1.69
C LEU A 162 21.50 17.21 -1.01
N LEU A 163 20.38 17.35 -0.31
CA LEU A 163 19.68 16.23 0.34
C LEU A 163 19.19 15.17 -0.67
N GLN A 164 18.77 15.60 -1.87
CA GLN A 164 18.28 14.67 -2.91
C GLN A 164 19.44 13.97 -3.65
N SER A 165 20.56 14.67 -3.83
CA SER A 165 21.71 14.16 -4.60
C SER A 165 22.60 13.22 -3.80
N ASP A 166 22.73 13.43 -2.49
CA ASP A 166 23.48 12.56 -1.59
C ASP A 166 22.55 11.96 -0.51
N PRO A 167 22.17 10.68 -0.64
CA PRO A 167 21.24 10.04 0.30
C PRO A 167 21.81 9.86 1.71
N VAL A 168 23.12 10.07 1.93
CA VAL A 168 23.74 9.96 3.26
C VAL A 168 23.16 10.97 4.25
N TYR A 169 22.89 12.21 3.81
CA TYR A 169 22.28 13.22 4.69
C TYR A 169 20.89 12.80 5.15
N VAL A 170 20.08 12.29 4.22
CA VAL A 170 18.72 11.82 4.51
C VAL A 170 18.75 10.62 5.45
N ALA A 171 19.67 9.68 5.22
CA ALA A 171 19.84 8.52 6.10
C ALA A 171 20.21 8.94 7.53
N ARG A 172 21.18 9.84 7.68
CA ARG A 172 21.57 10.38 9.00
C ARG A 172 20.42 11.14 9.66
N LEU A 173 19.67 11.93 8.90
CA LEU A 173 18.54 12.70 9.41
C LEU A 173 17.46 11.78 10.00
N ILE A 174 17.04 10.74 9.27
CA ILE A 174 16.08 9.74 9.74
C ILE A 174 16.54 9.10 11.07
N ASN A 175 17.85 8.98 11.26
CA ASN A 175 18.46 8.31 12.40
C ASN A 175 18.68 9.22 13.62
N CYS A 176 18.80 10.53 13.43
CA CYS A 176 19.00 11.50 14.50
C CYS A 176 17.69 11.96 15.14
N ILE A 177 16.58 11.93 14.39
CA ILE A 177 15.28 12.42 14.84
C ILE A 177 14.60 11.32 15.69
N SER A 178 15.01 11.18 16.95
CA SER A 178 14.53 10.12 17.84
C SER A 178 14.00 10.69 19.17
N GLN A 179 12.81 11.29 19.14
CA GLN A 179 12.06 11.64 20.36
C GLN A 179 10.74 10.85 20.52
N THR A 180 9.97 10.62 19.45
CA THR A 180 8.77 9.76 19.48
C THR A 180 8.51 9.01 18.15
N GLU A 181 7.70 7.95 18.19
CA GLU A 181 7.26 7.20 16.98
C GLU A 181 6.58 8.10 15.93
N SER A 182 5.84 9.12 16.39
CA SER A 182 5.10 10.03 15.52
C SER A 182 6.04 10.93 14.72
N ASP A 183 7.09 11.44 15.37
CA ASP A 183 8.03 12.39 14.76
C ASP A 183 8.84 11.72 13.64
N VAL A 184 9.35 10.51 13.92
CA VAL A 184 10.05 9.68 12.93
C VAL A 184 9.18 9.47 11.71
N ARG A 185 7.92 9.10 11.94
CA ARG A 185 6.99 8.82 10.85
C ARG A 185 6.67 10.07 10.04
N GLU A 186 6.44 11.21 10.68
CA GLU A 186 6.14 12.47 10.00
C GLU A 186 7.30 12.90 9.10
N ILE A 187 8.54 12.84 9.58
CA ILE A 187 9.70 13.18 8.76
C ILE A 187 9.94 12.17 7.64
N VAL A 188 9.83 10.86 7.90
CA VAL A 188 9.98 9.86 6.82
C VAL A 188 8.89 10.03 5.77
N ASP A 189 7.64 10.28 6.17
CA ASP A 189 6.54 10.57 5.25
C ASP A 189 6.84 11.87 4.46
N SER A 190 7.34 12.93 5.08
CA SER A 190 7.77 14.16 4.38
C SER A 190 8.95 13.94 3.43
N ILE A 191 9.97 13.17 3.80
CA ILE A 191 11.08 12.83 2.91
C ILE A 191 10.54 12.10 1.66
N ILE A 192 9.71 11.08 1.88
CA ILE A 192 9.14 10.29 0.79
C ILE A 192 8.23 11.13 -0.12
N LEU A 193 7.32 11.93 0.46
CA LEU A 193 6.30 12.67 -0.29
C LEU A 193 6.81 13.98 -0.89
N THR A 194 7.72 14.66 -0.21
CA THR A 194 8.12 16.03 -0.51
C THR A 194 9.49 16.11 -1.14
N LEU A 195 10.50 15.43 -0.60
CA LEU A 195 11.85 15.43 -1.19
C LEU A 195 11.94 14.58 -2.46
N TYR A 196 11.22 13.45 -2.49
CA TYR A 196 11.25 12.51 -3.62
C TYR A 196 9.90 12.39 -4.35
N GLY A 197 8.95 13.28 -4.10
CA GLY A 197 7.71 13.38 -4.88
C GLY A 197 6.85 12.11 -4.89
N ASN A 198 6.89 11.27 -3.86
CA ASN A 198 6.12 10.01 -3.78
C ASN A 198 6.42 9.00 -4.91
N ALA A 199 7.66 8.94 -5.39
CA ALA A 199 8.11 7.92 -6.38
C ALA A 199 7.26 7.87 -7.65
N MET A 200 7.08 9.01 -8.31
CA MET A 200 6.35 9.07 -9.59
C MET A 200 7.13 8.39 -10.71
N SER A 201 8.46 8.39 -10.59
CA SER A 201 9.41 7.78 -11.51
C SER A 201 10.28 6.71 -10.83
N ASP A 202 10.85 5.82 -11.64
CA ASP A 202 11.75 4.77 -11.15
C ASP A 202 13.02 5.35 -10.52
N ARG A 203 13.48 6.54 -10.94
CA ARG A 203 14.56 7.29 -10.29
C ARG A 203 14.21 7.67 -8.86
N GLU A 204 13.04 8.28 -8.65
CA GLU A 204 12.62 8.70 -7.32
C GLU A 204 12.40 7.48 -6.41
N ASP A 205 11.86 6.38 -6.95
CA ASP A 205 11.73 5.12 -6.23
C ASP A 205 13.11 4.56 -5.83
N TYR A 206 14.09 4.61 -6.73
CA TYR A 206 15.46 4.25 -6.44
C TYR A 206 16.09 5.12 -5.36
N LEU A 207 15.93 6.44 -5.44
CA LEU A 207 16.52 7.36 -4.46
C LEU A 207 15.93 7.14 -3.07
N ILE A 208 14.61 6.91 -2.97
CA ILE A 208 13.94 6.54 -1.71
C ILE A 208 14.48 5.21 -1.19
N LEU A 209 14.58 4.19 -2.05
CA LEU A 209 15.12 2.89 -1.66
C LEU A 209 16.57 2.98 -1.19
N SER A 210 17.39 3.81 -1.85
CA SER A 210 18.79 4.03 -1.51
C SER A 210 18.92 4.75 -0.16
N ALA A 211 18.12 5.80 0.07
CA ALA A 211 18.09 6.52 1.34
C ALA A 211 17.64 5.62 2.49
N ILE A 212 16.57 4.84 2.32
CA ILE A 212 16.09 3.91 3.35
C ILE A 212 17.10 2.78 3.58
N LYS A 213 17.71 2.24 2.52
CA LYS A 213 18.76 1.21 2.63
C LYS A 213 19.92 1.71 3.49
N LEU A 214 20.46 2.89 3.18
CA LEU A 214 21.56 3.50 3.97
C LEU A 214 21.14 3.79 5.40
N ALA A 215 19.89 4.25 5.62
CA ALA A 215 19.36 4.49 6.96
C ALA A 215 19.28 3.19 7.78
N LEU A 216 18.82 2.09 7.16
CA LEU A 216 18.77 0.76 7.75
C LEU A 216 20.17 0.25 8.11
N GLU A 217 21.12 0.32 7.17
CA GLU A 217 22.53 -0.08 7.38
C GLU A 217 23.13 0.65 8.59
N GLN A 218 22.98 1.98 8.63
CA GLN A 218 23.50 2.79 9.73
C GLN A 218 22.84 2.44 11.08
N GLN A 219 21.51 2.32 11.13
CA GLN A 219 20.82 1.93 12.37
C GLN A 219 21.25 0.56 12.86
N MET A 220 21.23 -0.43 11.97
CA MET A 220 21.53 -1.81 12.32
C MET A 220 22.97 -1.99 12.81
N SER A 221 23.92 -1.20 12.32
CA SER A 221 25.31 -1.20 12.80
C SER A 221 25.45 -0.82 14.29
N THR A 222 24.49 -0.08 14.84
CA THR A 222 24.50 0.40 16.24
C THR A 222 23.62 -0.41 17.18
N LEU A 223 22.73 -1.25 16.63
CA LEU A 223 21.81 -2.06 17.41
C LEU A 223 22.51 -3.27 18.04
N THR A 224 21.94 -3.77 19.14
CA THR A 224 22.35 -5.06 19.75
C THR A 224 21.46 -6.22 19.33
N SER A 225 20.18 -5.94 19.03
CA SER A 225 19.21 -6.92 18.55
C SER A 225 18.13 -6.23 17.73
N LEU A 226 17.89 -6.74 16.52
CA LEU A 226 16.79 -6.26 15.68
C LEU A 226 15.42 -6.55 16.32
N TRP A 227 15.26 -7.68 17.03
CA TRP A 227 13.97 -8.02 17.64
C TRP A 227 13.56 -7.03 18.73
N THR A 228 14.51 -6.59 19.57
CA THR A 228 14.27 -5.52 20.56
C THR A 228 13.83 -4.23 19.88
N ALA A 229 14.55 -3.82 18.82
CA ALA A 229 14.20 -2.65 18.03
C ALA A 229 12.80 -2.75 17.38
N ILE A 230 12.40 -3.96 16.97
CA ILE A 230 11.07 -4.29 16.45
C ILE A 230 9.99 -4.14 17.52
N GLN A 231 10.24 -4.65 18.73
CA GLN A 231 9.31 -4.57 19.86
C GLN A 231 9.10 -3.13 20.32
N ASP A 232 10.19 -2.37 20.43
CA ASP A 232 10.22 -0.98 20.90
C ASP A 232 9.68 0.03 19.87
N GLN A 233 9.18 -0.42 18.72
CA GLN A 233 8.69 0.44 17.64
C GLN A 233 9.71 1.49 17.16
N SER A 234 10.99 1.11 17.15
CA SER A 234 12.09 1.99 16.72
C SER A 234 11.95 2.46 15.27
N VAL A 235 12.93 3.24 14.80
CA VAL A 235 12.97 3.83 13.45
C VAL A 235 12.80 2.79 12.34
N ILE A 236 13.34 1.57 12.49
CA ILE A 236 13.30 0.52 11.47
C ILE A 236 11.85 0.14 11.08
N PRO A 237 10.97 -0.30 12.00
CA PRO A 237 9.54 -0.45 11.71
C PRO A 237 8.88 0.73 11.04
N GLN A 238 9.14 1.95 11.50
CA GLN A 238 8.49 3.15 10.97
C GLN A 238 8.89 3.41 9.51
N MET A 239 10.16 3.21 9.15
CA MET A 239 10.63 3.36 7.77
C MET A 239 9.88 2.43 6.79
N ILE A 240 9.73 1.15 7.15
CA ILE A 240 9.04 0.17 6.30
C ILE A 240 7.53 0.48 6.23
N ILE A 241 6.92 0.90 7.34
CA ILE A 241 5.50 1.30 7.38
C ILE A 241 5.26 2.52 6.48
N ALA A 242 6.10 3.55 6.57
CA ALA A 242 6.01 4.73 5.72
C ALA A 242 6.17 4.38 4.23
N TYR A 243 7.17 3.56 3.90
CA TYR A 243 7.40 3.10 2.53
C TYR A 243 6.22 2.33 1.92
N THR A 244 5.60 1.43 2.71
CA THR A 244 4.48 0.59 2.25
C THR A 244 3.15 1.35 2.15
N LYS A 245 3.02 2.51 2.81
CA LYS A 245 1.84 3.39 2.71
C LYS A 245 1.77 4.20 1.41
N ARG A 246 2.84 4.18 0.61
CA ARG A 246 2.86 4.80 -0.72
C ARG A 246 1.84 4.14 -1.66
N THR A 247 1.60 4.80 -2.79
CA THR A 247 0.60 4.39 -3.79
C THR A 247 0.76 2.92 -4.20
N GLN A 248 1.99 2.46 -4.44
CA GLN A 248 2.26 1.08 -4.86
C GLN A 248 1.74 0.04 -3.84
N GLY A 249 1.98 0.26 -2.55
CA GLY A 249 1.53 -0.65 -1.50
C GLY A 249 0.02 -0.61 -1.31
N LYS A 250 -0.59 0.59 -1.32
CA LYS A 250 -2.06 0.75 -1.26
C LYS A 250 -2.75 0.07 -2.45
N THR A 251 -2.25 0.25 -3.66
CA THR A 251 -2.79 -0.37 -4.88
C THR A 251 -2.71 -1.89 -4.79
N PHE A 252 -1.56 -2.44 -4.42
CA PHE A 252 -1.40 -3.88 -4.23
C PHE A 252 -2.41 -4.46 -3.24
N LEU A 253 -2.54 -3.86 -2.04
CA LEU A 253 -3.46 -4.33 -1.01
C LEU A 253 -4.91 -4.33 -1.52
N ASN A 254 -5.33 -3.25 -2.19
CA ASN A 254 -6.68 -3.14 -2.72
C ASN A 254 -6.97 -4.12 -3.86
N GLU A 255 -6.02 -4.32 -4.78
CA GLU A 255 -6.21 -5.21 -5.93
C GLU A 255 -6.14 -6.70 -5.57
N VAL A 256 -5.27 -7.06 -4.61
CA VAL A 256 -5.04 -8.46 -4.22
C VAL A 256 -5.91 -8.86 -3.03
N PHE A 257 -5.88 -8.06 -1.96
CA PHE A 257 -6.57 -8.39 -0.70
C PHE A 257 -7.98 -7.80 -0.62
N GLY A 258 -8.32 -6.77 -1.41
CA GLY A 258 -9.70 -6.28 -1.51
C GLY A 258 -10.70 -7.37 -1.94
N PRO A 259 -10.49 -8.07 -3.08
CA PRO A 259 -11.32 -9.20 -3.49
C PRO A 259 -11.27 -10.38 -2.50
N CYS A 260 -10.12 -10.63 -1.88
CA CYS A 260 -9.95 -11.65 -0.85
C CYS A 260 -10.87 -11.38 0.35
N MET A 261 -10.89 -10.13 0.83
CA MET A 261 -11.73 -9.69 1.94
C MET A 261 -13.22 -9.76 1.58
N GLN A 262 -13.60 -9.35 0.36
CA GLN A 262 -14.98 -9.48 -0.11
C GLN A 262 -15.44 -10.94 -0.15
N ARG A 263 -14.56 -11.84 -0.63
CA ARG A 263 -14.82 -13.29 -0.64
C ARG A 263 -14.99 -13.81 0.78
N PHE A 264 -14.08 -13.45 1.69
CA PHE A 264 -14.15 -13.84 3.09
C PHE A 264 -15.46 -13.38 3.73
N ASN A 265 -15.81 -12.10 3.62
CA ASN A 265 -17.04 -11.55 4.20
C ASN A 265 -18.32 -12.23 3.67
N ARG A 266 -18.31 -12.67 2.41
CA ARG A 266 -19.42 -13.41 1.81
C ARG A 266 -19.54 -14.85 2.36
N GLU A 267 -18.42 -15.53 2.56
CA GLU A 267 -18.37 -16.93 3.02
C GLU A 267 -18.41 -17.06 4.56
N PHE A 268 -18.08 -15.99 5.28
CA PHE A 268 -18.00 -15.90 6.74
C PHE A 268 -18.80 -14.70 7.29
N PRO A 269 -20.14 -14.67 7.09
CA PRO A 269 -21.00 -13.62 7.62
C PRO A 269 -21.06 -13.63 9.16
N SER A 270 -21.55 -12.54 9.78
CA SER A 270 -21.53 -12.35 11.25
C SER A 270 -22.19 -13.48 12.07
N HIS A 271 -23.17 -14.19 11.52
CA HIS A 271 -23.81 -15.32 12.22
C HIS A 271 -22.93 -16.58 12.25
N ARG A 272 -21.91 -16.68 11.39
CA ARG A 272 -20.94 -17.78 11.34
C ARG A 272 -19.77 -17.50 12.28
N LYS A 273 -19.99 -17.66 13.59
CA LYS A 273 -18.97 -17.41 14.63
C LYS A 273 -17.83 -18.43 14.58
N LEU A 274 -16.57 -17.96 14.67
CA LEU A 274 -15.37 -18.81 14.63
C LEU A 274 -14.64 -18.96 15.96
N ASN A 275 -15.08 -18.26 17.00
CA ASN A 275 -14.45 -18.28 18.32
C ASN A 275 -14.43 -19.71 18.91
N LEU A 276 -13.25 -20.13 19.39
CA LEU A 276 -12.98 -21.46 19.94
C LEU A 276 -12.98 -21.51 21.48
N ASP A 277 -13.14 -20.37 22.15
CA ASP A 277 -13.21 -20.31 23.62
C ASP A 277 -14.50 -21.00 24.12
N GLY A 278 -14.33 -22.19 24.71
CA GLY A 278 -15.41 -23.00 25.24
C GLY A 278 -16.29 -22.28 26.26
N LYS A 279 -15.74 -21.34 27.05
CA LYS A 279 -16.55 -20.57 28.01
C LYS A 279 -17.50 -19.63 27.28
N LYS A 280 -17.01 -18.92 26.26
CA LYS A 280 -17.84 -18.05 25.43
C LYS A 280 -18.90 -18.85 24.66
N ILE A 281 -18.54 -20.02 24.13
CA ILE A 281 -19.50 -20.94 23.48
C ILE A 281 -20.58 -21.39 24.46
N LEU A 282 -20.19 -21.77 25.69
CA LEU A 282 -21.13 -22.15 26.74
C LEU A 282 -22.10 -21.00 27.06
N ASP A 283 -21.59 -19.79 27.27
CA ASP A 283 -22.42 -18.63 27.57
C ASP A 283 -23.35 -18.28 26.38
N GLU A 284 -22.88 -18.42 25.13
CA GLU A 284 -23.70 -18.28 23.91
C GLU A 284 -24.87 -19.28 23.91
N LEU A 285 -24.60 -20.58 24.12
CA LEU A 285 -25.61 -21.63 24.15
C LEU A 285 -26.65 -21.41 25.26
N ILE A 286 -26.20 -21.03 26.45
CA ILE A 286 -27.06 -20.68 27.58
C ILE A 286 -27.98 -19.52 27.18
N ASN A 287 -27.42 -18.45 26.62
CA ASN A 287 -28.16 -17.27 26.22
C ASN A 287 -29.22 -17.61 25.15
N GLU A 288 -28.85 -18.35 24.11
CA GLU A 288 -29.76 -18.74 23.02
C GLU A 288 -30.89 -19.65 23.51
N THR A 289 -30.56 -20.67 24.32
CA THR A 289 -31.54 -21.61 24.86
C THR A 289 -32.54 -20.91 25.78
N GLU A 290 -32.05 -20.06 26.68
CA GLU A 290 -32.89 -19.34 27.65
C GLU A 290 -33.74 -18.26 27.00
N GLN A 291 -33.20 -17.58 25.99
CA GLN A 291 -33.94 -16.59 25.24
C GLN A 291 -35.05 -17.23 24.39
N ALA A 292 -34.82 -18.41 23.81
CA ALA A 292 -35.83 -19.11 23.03
C ALA A 292 -36.91 -19.74 23.94
N THR A 293 -36.50 -20.39 25.03
CA THR A 293 -37.41 -21.22 25.84
C THR A 293 -38.00 -20.49 27.06
N GLY A 294 -37.33 -19.45 27.55
CA GLY A 294 -37.67 -18.82 28.83
C GLY A 294 -37.44 -19.75 30.04
N VAL A 295 -36.57 -20.75 29.92
CA VAL A 295 -36.22 -21.70 31.00
C VAL A 295 -34.70 -21.75 31.13
N LYS A 296 -34.20 -21.74 32.37
CA LYS A 296 -32.77 -21.81 32.67
C LYS A 296 -32.13 -23.07 32.07
N SER A 297 -31.02 -22.89 31.37
CA SER A 297 -30.30 -23.99 30.74
C SER A 297 -29.58 -24.85 31.78
N ASN A 298 -29.60 -26.17 31.61
CA ASN A 298 -28.85 -27.11 32.44
C ASN A 298 -27.33 -26.94 32.29
N LEU A 299 -26.89 -26.36 31.17
CA LEU A 299 -25.48 -26.05 30.86
C LEU A 299 -24.87 -25.06 31.86
N ARG A 300 -25.68 -24.30 32.62
CA ARG A 300 -25.19 -23.40 33.68
C ARG A 300 -24.40 -24.12 34.78
N ASN A 301 -24.66 -25.41 34.98
CA ASN A 301 -24.09 -26.20 36.07
C ASN A 301 -22.72 -26.82 35.71
N VAL A 302 -22.26 -26.66 34.47
CA VAL A 302 -20.98 -27.20 34.00
C VAL A 302 -19.83 -26.47 34.71
N PRO A 303 -18.97 -27.17 35.47
CA PRO A 303 -17.78 -26.58 36.08
C PRO A 303 -16.81 -26.05 35.02
N VAL A 304 -16.13 -24.94 35.29
CA VAL A 304 -15.22 -24.27 34.32
C VAL A 304 -14.19 -25.22 33.73
N ASP A 305 -13.64 -26.11 34.54
CA ASP A 305 -12.59 -27.05 34.14
C ASP A 305 -13.10 -28.17 33.22
N LYS A 306 -14.42 -28.41 33.19
CA LYS A 306 -15.07 -29.46 32.38
C LYS A 306 -15.74 -28.93 31.11
N ILE A 307 -15.74 -27.61 30.90
CA ILE A 307 -16.43 -26.98 29.75
C ILE A 307 -15.95 -27.55 28.42
N GLN A 308 -14.64 -27.80 28.26
CA GLN A 308 -14.09 -28.31 27.00
C GLN A 308 -14.41 -29.79 26.74
N ASP A 309 -14.79 -30.54 27.79
CA ASP A 309 -15.12 -31.96 27.71
C ASP A 309 -16.62 -32.19 27.46
N GLU A 310 -17.46 -31.16 27.60
CA GLU A 310 -18.88 -31.26 27.30
C GLU A 310 -19.12 -31.60 25.82
N PRO A 311 -19.92 -32.65 25.51
CA PRO A 311 -20.01 -33.21 24.17
C PRO A 311 -20.57 -32.23 23.14
N GLU A 312 -21.54 -31.39 23.55
CA GLU A 312 -22.14 -30.36 22.70
C GLU A 312 -21.13 -29.25 22.35
N ILE A 313 -20.35 -28.79 23.34
CA ILE A 313 -19.31 -27.77 23.16
C ILE A 313 -18.18 -28.31 22.30
N LYS A 314 -17.71 -29.53 22.58
CA LYS A 314 -16.66 -30.20 21.81
C LYS A 314 -17.05 -30.35 20.33
N LYS A 315 -18.31 -30.69 20.05
CA LYS A 315 -18.85 -30.75 18.69
C LYS A 315 -18.78 -29.38 18.01
N ILE A 316 -19.29 -28.32 18.65
CA ILE A 316 -19.25 -26.95 18.10
C ILE A 316 -17.81 -26.49 17.87
N ILE A 317 -16.89 -26.75 18.80
CA ILE A 317 -15.47 -26.44 18.63
C ILE A 317 -14.92 -27.14 17.39
N SER A 318 -15.21 -28.43 17.19
CA SER A 318 -14.72 -29.17 16.01
C SER A 318 -15.24 -28.61 14.68
N GLU A 319 -16.50 -28.18 14.63
CA GLU A 319 -17.11 -27.54 13.47
C GLU A 319 -16.51 -26.15 13.20
N ARG A 320 -16.30 -25.35 14.27
CA ARG A 320 -15.66 -24.04 14.19
C ARG A 320 -14.18 -24.14 13.81
N VAL A 321 -13.45 -25.15 14.27
CA VAL A 321 -12.05 -25.42 13.85
C VAL A 321 -11.99 -25.70 12.35
N THR A 322 -12.89 -26.54 11.83
CA THR A 322 -12.98 -26.79 10.37
C THR A 322 -13.27 -25.50 9.60
N SER A 323 -14.26 -24.73 10.05
CA SER A 323 -14.58 -23.42 9.45
C SER A 323 -13.41 -22.43 9.54
N LEU A 324 -12.66 -22.43 10.64
CA LEU A 324 -11.52 -21.55 10.83
C LEU A 324 -10.36 -21.92 9.89
N LYS A 325 -10.11 -23.21 9.67
CA LYS A 325 -9.17 -23.70 8.65
C LYS A 325 -9.58 -23.25 7.25
N GLU A 326 -10.87 -23.36 6.90
CA GLU A 326 -11.40 -22.86 5.62
C GLU A 326 -11.18 -21.35 5.45
N GLY A 327 -11.48 -20.56 6.49
CA GLY A 327 -11.26 -19.12 6.49
C GLY A 327 -9.78 -18.76 6.34
N CYS A 328 -8.89 -19.45 7.04
CA CYS A 328 -7.45 -19.26 6.91
C CYS A 328 -6.93 -19.62 5.50
N ASN A 329 -7.48 -20.66 4.86
CA ASN A 329 -7.08 -21.06 3.51
C ASN A 329 -7.34 -19.95 2.48
N ILE A 330 -8.44 -19.19 2.60
CA ILE A 330 -8.74 -18.07 1.68
C ILE A 330 -7.57 -17.07 1.63
N PHE A 331 -7.09 -16.65 2.80
CA PHE A 331 -5.98 -15.70 2.90
C PHE A 331 -4.64 -16.35 2.59
N TYR A 332 -4.38 -17.57 3.09
CA TYR A 332 -3.16 -18.31 2.81
C TYR A 332 -2.93 -18.48 1.30
N ASP A 333 -3.93 -18.98 0.56
CA ASP A 333 -3.83 -19.19 -0.89
C ASP A 333 -3.60 -17.87 -1.63
N THR A 334 -4.24 -16.78 -1.16
CA THR A 334 -4.04 -15.44 -1.71
C THR A 334 -2.61 -14.94 -1.48
N ILE A 335 -2.07 -15.10 -0.27
CA ILE A 335 -0.70 -14.65 0.08
C ILE A 335 0.34 -15.41 -0.74
N ILE A 336 0.23 -16.75 -0.79
CA ILE A 336 1.21 -17.61 -1.49
C ILE A 336 1.19 -17.34 -2.99
N SER A 337 0.02 -17.19 -3.60
CA SER A 337 -0.10 -16.93 -5.05
C SER A 337 0.30 -15.50 -5.46
N ALA A 338 0.43 -14.57 -4.51
CA ALA A 338 0.72 -13.17 -4.77
C ALA A 338 2.22 -12.81 -4.82
N ILE A 339 3.15 -13.76 -4.69
CA ILE A 339 4.59 -13.49 -4.57
C ILE A 339 5.14 -12.51 -5.63
N ASN A 340 4.72 -12.66 -6.88
CA ASN A 340 5.17 -11.82 -8.01
C ASN A 340 4.41 -10.49 -8.13
N LYS A 341 3.38 -10.28 -7.31
CA LYS A 341 2.59 -9.04 -7.28
C LYS A 341 3.00 -8.11 -6.14
N TYR A 342 3.71 -8.60 -5.13
CA TYR A 342 4.18 -7.76 -4.03
C TYR A 342 5.05 -6.61 -4.54
N PRO A 343 4.95 -5.42 -3.93
CA PRO A 343 5.81 -4.29 -4.29
C PRO A 343 7.28 -4.67 -4.21
N TYR A 344 8.02 -4.46 -5.31
CA TYR A 344 9.44 -4.81 -5.42
C TYR A 344 10.25 -4.24 -4.25
N GLY A 345 10.04 -2.95 -3.92
CA GLY A 345 10.80 -2.34 -2.84
C GLY A 345 10.55 -2.94 -1.46
N LEU A 346 9.36 -3.47 -1.17
CA LEU A 346 9.14 -4.19 0.09
C LEU A 346 9.94 -5.49 0.14
N ARG A 347 9.95 -6.24 -0.97
CA ARG A 347 10.77 -7.46 -1.10
C ARG A 347 12.25 -7.16 -0.93
N TYR A 348 12.73 -6.10 -1.59
CA TYR A 348 14.10 -5.64 -1.51
C TYR A 348 14.49 -5.14 -0.11
N LEU A 349 13.65 -4.34 0.56
CA LEU A 349 13.94 -3.88 1.91
C LEU A 349 13.97 -5.03 2.93
N CYS A 350 13.11 -6.05 2.79
CA CYS A 350 13.23 -7.26 3.61
C CYS A 350 14.54 -8.02 3.35
N LYS A 351 15.01 -8.08 2.09
CA LYS A 351 16.33 -8.63 1.74
C LYS A 351 17.45 -7.85 2.43
N VAL A 352 17.45 -6.52 2.30
CA VAL A 352 18.43 -5.63 2.94
C VAL A 352 18.45 -5.82 4.45
N ILE A 353 17.31 -5.92 5.11
CA ILE A 353 17.22 -6.17 6.56
C ILE A 353 17.85 -7.51 6.92
N ASN A 354 17.60 -8.58 6.15
CA ASN A 354 18.18 -9.89 6.44
C ASN A 354 19.69 -9.90 6.23
N GLU A 355 20.18 -9.31 5.13
CA GLU A 355 21.62 -9.19 4.84
C GLU A 355 22.34 -8.41 5.94
N ASN A 356 21.81 -7.25 6.32
CA ASN A 356 22.36 -6.44 7.41
C ASN A 356 22.26 -7.13 8.78
N SER A 357 21.24 -7.95 9.02
CA SER A 357 21.13 -8.71 10.27
C SER A 357 22.24 -9.74 10.39
N MET A 358 22.58 -10.42 9.29
CA MET A 358 23.69 -11.37 9.26
C MET A 358 25.04 -10.68 9.48
N GLU A 359 25.22 -9.47 8.94
CA GLU A 359 26.44 -8.69 9.11
C GLU A 359 26.58 -8.10 10.52
N ALA A 360 25.52 -7.47 11.04
CA ALA A 360 25.54 -6.82 12.35
C ALA A 360 25.49 -7.82 13.52
N PHE A 361 24.85 -8.97 13.34
CA PHE A 361 24.67 -9.98 14.39
C PHE A 361 25.13 -11.38 13.89
N PRO A 362 26.40 -11.76 14.13
CA PRO A 362 26.97 -13.02 13.61
C PRO A 362 26.27 -14.31 14.04
N ASN A 363 25.45 -14.25 15.10
CA ASN A 363 24.71 -15.39 15.63
C ASN A 363 23.27 -15.47 15.09
N THR A 364 22.87 -14.63 14.14
CA THR A 364 21.51 -14.65 13.59
C THR A 364 21.23 -15.98 12.92
N THR A 365 20.18 -16.64 13.37
CA THR A 365 19.71 -17.92 12.83
C THR A 365 18.82 -17.71 11.61
N GLU A 366 18.73 -18.72 10.74
CA GLU A 366 17.80 -18.68 9.61
C GLU A 366 16.34 -18.50 10.07
N ALA A 367 15.96 -19.09 11.21
CA ALA A 367 14.63 -18.93 11.78
C ALA A 367 14.33 -17.45 12.11
N GLU A 368 15.29 -16.72 12.68
CA GLU A 368 15.14 -15.29 12.97
C GLU A 368 14.99 -14.45 11.70
N LEU A 369 15.78 -14.72 10.64
CA LEU A 369 15.64 -14.01 9.36
C LEU A 369 14.25 -14.20 8.74
N LEU A 370 13.71 -15.43 8.81
CA LEU A 370 12.36 -15.71 8.34
C LEU A 370 11.31 -15.00 9.21
N SER A 371 11.52 -14.94 10.53
CA SER A 371 10.65 -14.19 11.45
C SER A 371 10.66 -12.69 11.18
N TYR A 372 11.81 -12.08 10.89
CA TYR A 372 11.89 -10.66 10.50
C TYR A 372 11.14 -10.40 9.19
N THR A 373 11.38 -11.24 8.19
CA THR A 373 10.68 -11.15 6.89
C THR A 373 9.17 -11.26 7.09
N GLY A 374 8.72 -12.26 7.86
CA GLY A 374 7.33 -12.46 8.21
C GLY A 374 6.71 -11.29 8.99
N TYR A 375 7.48 -10.66 9.87
CA TYR A 375 7.04 -9.50 10.61
C TYR A 375 6.74 -8.31 9.69
N PHE A 376 7.66 -7.96 8.79
CA PHE A 376 7.48 -6.82 7.89
C PHE A 376 6.49 -7.10 6.77
N MET A 377 6.61 -8.24 6.10
CA MET A 377 5.77 -8.61 4.96
C MET A 377 4.33 -8.92 5.38
N PHE A 378 4.16 -9.74 6.42
CA PHE A 378 2.83 -10.10 6.87
C PHE A 378 2.33 -9.09 7.91
N TYR A 379 2.84 -9.10 9.14
CA TYR A 379 2.18 -8.38 10.23
C TYR A 379 2.11 -6.87 10.02
N ARG A 380 3.20 -6.22 9.60
CA ARG A 380 3.21 -4.76 9.39
C ARG A 380 2.53 -4.29 8.13
N PHE A 381 2.34 -5.16 7.15
CA PHE A 381 1.76 -4.80 5.86
C PHE A 381 0.41 -5.51 5.63
N VAL A 382 0.41 -6.79 5.26
CA VAL A 382 -0.82 -7.55 4.96
C VAL A 382 -1.73 -7.72 6.17
N GLY A 383 -1.19 -8.18 7.30
CA GLY A 383 -1.93 -8.43 8.53
C GLY A 383 -2.52 -7.15 9.13
N ASN A 384 -1.82 -6.02 9.01
CA ASN A 384 -2.34 -4.71 9.37
C ASN A 384 -3.55 -4.33 8.50
N TYR A 385 -3.47 -4.55 7.17
CA TYR A 385 -4.61 -4.33 6.28
C TYR A 385 -5.81 -5.22 6.62
N ILE A 386 -5.57 -6.52 6.84
CA ILE A 386 -6.62 -7.47 7.24
C ILE A 386 -7.32 -7.00 8.53
N ALA A 387 -6.55 -6.55 9.52
CA ALA A 387 -7.10 -6.02 10.76
C ALA A 387 -7.84 -4.69 10.57
N SER A 388 -7.30 -3.74 9.80
CA SER A 388 -7.89 -2.41 9.64
C SER A 388 -9.16 -2.41 8.79
N SER A 389 -9.23 -3.24 7.74
CA SER A 389 -10.43 -3.37 6.89
C SER A 389 -11.67 -3.86 7.65
N SER A 390 -11.48 -4.48 8.82
CA SER A 390 -12.58 -4.85 9.71
C SER A 390 -13.29 -3.63 10.33
N ASN A 391 -12.62 -2.48 10.43
CA ASN A 391 -13.17 -1.24 10.99
C ASN A 391 -13.86 -0.35 9.94
N GLU A 392 -13.45 -0.44 8.68
CA GLU A 392 -13.94 0.45 7.59
C GLU A 392 -15.29 0.02 7.02
N THR A 393 -15.63 -1.26 7.14
CA THR A 393 -16.94 -1.78 6.75
C THR A 393 -17.82 -1.86 7.99
N GLN A 394 -19.09 -1.43 7.91
CA GLN A 394 -20.08 -1.54 8.99
C GLN A 394 -20.41 -3.01 9.31
N GLN A 395 -19.42 -3.79 9.71
CA GLN A 395 -19.53 -5.20 10.00
C GLN A 395 -20.04 -5.39 11.44
N GLY A 396 -20.83 -6.44 11.65
CA GLY A 396 -21.20 -6.85 13.00
C GLY A 396 -19.95 -7.25 13.80
N PHE A 397 -19.99 -7.02 15.12
CA PHE A 397 -18.90 -7.34 16.06
C PHE A 397 -18.29 -8.74 15.85
N ASP A 398 -19.13 -9.76 15.64
CA ASP A 398 -18.68 -11.14 15.43
C ASP A 398 -17.86 -11.33 14.14
N ALA A 399 -18.16 -10.59 13.07
CA ALA A 399 -17.37 -10.65 11.84
C ALA A 399 -15.97 -10.04 12.04
N ILE A 400 -15.88 -8.93 12.78
CA ILE A 400 -14.59 -8.34 13.18
C ILE A 400 -13.78 -9.35 14.00
N GLN A 401 -14.40 -9.99 15.00
CA GLN A 401 -13.72 -11.00 15.82
C GLN A 401 -13.23 -12.20 14.99
N ASN A 402 -14.01 -12.66 14.01
CA ASN A 402 -13.60 -13.73 13.09
C ASN A 402 -12.33 -13.35 12.30
N ILE A 403 -12.29 -12.14 11.74
CA ILE A 403 -11.13 -11.65 10.96
C ILE A 403 -9.89 -11.55 11.85
N LEU A 404 -10.04 -10.98 13.06
CA LEU A 404 -8.93 -10.85 14.00
C LEU A 404 -8.37 -12.22 14.44
N LEU A 405 -9.25 -13.21 14.61
CA LEU A 405 -8.85 -14.58 14.94
C LEU A 405 -8.02 -15.23 13.82
N ILE A 406 -8.48 -15.09 12.58
CA ILE A 406 -7.75 -15.57 11.39
C ILE A 406 -6.41 -14.85 11.25
N ASN A 407 -6.39 -13.53 11.41
CA ASN A 407 -5.18 -12.73 11.34
C ASN A 407 -4.14 -13.19 12.38
N LYS A 408 -4.58 -13.51 13.60
CA LYS A 408 -3.70 -14.06 14.65
C LYS A 408 -3.09 -15.41 14.27
N ILE A 409 -3.85 -16.30 13.64
CA ILE A 409 -3.35 -17.61 13.19
C ILE A 409 -2.33 -17.45 12.06
N LEU A 410 -2.67 -16.61 11.07
CA LEU A 410 -1.78 -16.31 9.96
C LEU A 410 -0.50 -15.60 10.45
N GLN A 411 -0.61 -14.72 11.46
CA GLN A 411 0.56 -14.10 12.09
C GLN A 411 1.49 -15.15 12.69
N GLN A 412 0.94 -16.13 13.42
CA GLN A 412 1.71 -17.24 14.00
C GLN A 412 2.51 -17.98 12.92
N LEU A 413 1.84 -18.28 11.80
CA LEU A 413 2.41 -19.02 10.67
C LEU A 413 3.46 -18.18 9.91
N PHE A 414 3.12 -16.98 9.46
CA PHE A 414 3.99 -16.18 8.59
C PHE A 414 5.17 -15.54 9.34
N GLN A 415 5.05 -15.25 10.64
CA GLN A 415 6.21 -14.83 11.45
C GLN A 415 7.08 -15.99 11.94
N GLN A 416 6.79 -17.24 11.54
CA GLN A 416 7.52 -18.44 11.96
C GLN A 416 7.64 -18.56 13.50
N GLN A 417 6.61 -18.13 14.21
CA GLN A 417 6.59 -18.25 15.66
C GLN A 417 6.36 -19.72 16.06
N SER A 418 6.75 -20.08 17.29
CA SER A 418 6.44 -21.40 17.84
C SER A 418 4.92 -21.66 17.84
N PRO A 419 4.44 -22.91 17.71
CA PRO A 419 3.02 -23.22 17.80
C PRO A 419 2.37 -22.65 19.07
N PHE A 420 1.05 -22.42 19.05
CA PHE A 420 0.35 -21.85 20.19
C PHE A 420 0.59 -22.69 21.45
N PRO A 421 1.10 -22.10 22.54
CA PRO A 421 1.40 -22.83 23.76
C PRO A 421 0.12 -23.23 24.49
N VAL A 422 0.19 -24.35 25.21
CA VAL A 422 -0.87 -24.79 26.12
C VAL A 422 -0.81 -23.96 27.39
N ASN A 423 -1.36 -22.74 27.33
CA ASN A 423 -1.51 -21.85 28.48
C ASN A 423 -2.93 -21.27 28.53
N ASP A 424 -3.32 -20.69 29.66
CA ASP A 424 -4.70 -20.22 29.85
C ASP A 424 -5.15 -19.15 28.86
N THR A 425 -4.21 -18.44 28.21
CA THR A 425 -4.49 -17.41 27.21
C THR A 425 -4.58 -17.91 25.77
N ASN A 426 -4.04 -19.10 25.44
CA ASN A 426 -4.00 -19.61 24.06
C ASN A 426 -4.49 -21.05 23.94
N LYS A 427 -4.92 -21.70 25.03
CA LYS A 427 -5.36 -23.10 25.02
C LYS A 427 -6.44 -23.41 23.97
N TRP A 428 -7.33 -22.45 23.69
CA TRP A 428 -8.37 -22.61 22.67
C TRP A 428 -7.86 -22.50 21.22
N MET A 429 -6.64 -22.00 20.99
CA MET A 429 -6.01 -21.91 19.67
C MET A 429 -5.19 -23.16 19.30
N VAL A 430 -4.87 -24.01 20.29
CA VAL A 430 -4.09 -25.25 20.11
C VAL A 430 -4.62 -26.14 18.98
N PRO A 431 -5.95 -26.31 18.75
CA PRO A 431 -6.46 -27.10 17.62
C PRO A 431 -6.02 -26.61 16.23
N MET A 432 -5.53 -25.37 16.11
CA MET A 432 -5.00 -24.83 14.85
C MET A 432 -3.52 -25.17 14.63
N ASN A 433 -2.81 -25.69 15.64
CA ASN A 433 -1.38 -26.01 15.53
C ASN A 433 -1.10 -27.06 14.45
N ASP A 434 -2.01 -28.01 14.23
CA ASP A 434 -1.88 -29.00 13.15
C ASP A 434 -1.87 -28.31 11.77
N TRP A 435 -2.82 -27.39 11.55
CA TRP A 435 -2.92 -26.64 10.30
C TRP A 435 -1.70 -25.74 10.05
N ILE A 436 -1.16 -25.13 11.12
CA ILE A 436 0.09 -24.34 11.06
C ILE A 436 1.28 -25.24 10.72
N SER A 437 1.42 -26.37 11.42
CA SER A 437 2.56 -27.28 11.26
C SER A 437 2.62 -27.89 9.86
N GLU A 438 1.46 -28.24 9.28
CA GLU A 438 1.34 -28.75 7.90
C GLU A 438 1.85 -27.75 6.84
N ARG A 439 1.74 -26.44 7.10
CA ARG A 439 2.07 -25.37 6.13
C ARG A 439 3.38 -24.65 6.42
N CYS A 440 3.95 -24.85 7.61
CA CYS A 440 5.15 -24.15 8.07
C CYS A 440 6.28 -24.22 7.05
N GLU A 441 6.59 -25.41 6.54
CA GLU A 441 7.70 -25.58 5.60
C GLU A 441 7.47 -24.89 4.25
N ALA A 442 6.26 -24.98 3.69
CA ALA A 442 5.90 -24.26 2.48
C ALA A 442 6.02 -22.73 2.65
N VAL A 443 5.65 -22.21 3.82
CA VAL A 443 5.78 -20.78 4.13
C VAL A 443 7.24 -20.38 4.28
N LYS A 444 8.12 -21.22 4.84
CA LYS A 444 9.57 -20.93 4.87
C LYS A 444 10.13 -20.76 3.47
N VAL A 445 9.78 -21.66 2.54
CA VAL A 445 10.20 -21.56 1.13
C VAL A 445 9.70 -20.26 0.52
N PHE A 446 8.42 -19.94 0.71
CA PHE A 446 7.83 -18.68 0.25
C PHE A 446 8.56 -17.44 0.80
N LEU A 447 8.91 -17.41 2.09
CA LEU A 447 9.61 -16.28 2.71
C LEU A 447 11.03 -16.11 2.17
N LYS A 448 11.75 -17.21 1.87
CA LYS A 448 13.06 -17.15 1.21
C LYS A 448 12.94 -16.59 -0.21
N GLU A 449 11.98 -17.09 -0.99
CA GLU A 449 11.70 -16.60 -2.34
C GLU A 449 11.24 -15.12 -2.31
N PHE A 450 10.52 -14.70 -1.27
CA PHE A 450 10.08 -13.33 -1.11
C PHE A 450 11.26 -12.34 -1.11
N THR A 451 12.36 -12.68 -0.44
CA THR A 451 13.58 -11.86 -0.39
C THR A 451 14.55 -12.09 -1.55
N ASP A 452 14.30 -13.10 -2.38
CA ASP A 452 15.12 -13.38 -3.56
C ASP A 452 14.76 -12.44 -4.72
N VAL A 453 15.38 -11.25 -4.69
CA VAL A 453 15.20 -10.22 -5.72
C VAL A 453 16.53 -9.59 -6.13
N GLU A 454 16.62 -9.19 -7.39
CA GLU A 454 17.78 -8.48 -7.95
C GLU A 454 17.92 -7.06 -7.35
N PRO A 455 19.14 -6.48 -7.31
CA PRO A 455 19.35 -5.11 -6.84
C PRO A 455 18.61 -4.05 -7.67
N PRO A 456 18.27 -2.88 -7.08
CA PRO A 456 17.49 -1.84 -7.76
C PRO A 456 18.15 -1.32 -9.04
N GLU A 457 19.49 -1.26 -9.06
CA GLU A 457 20.29 -0.82 -10.21
C GLU A 457 19.97 -1.64 -11.46
N GLN A 458 19.89 -2.97 -11.28
CA GLN A 458 19.55 -3.90 -12.34
C GLN A 458 18.05 -3.89 -12.65
N LYS A 459 17.19 -3.86 -11.63
CA LYS A 459 15.74 -3.91 -11.79
C LYS A 459 15.18 -2.69 -12.52
N MET A 460 15.67 -1.51 -12.16
CA MET A 460 15.16 -0.21 -12.60
C MET A 460 15.95 0.39 -13.78
N GLN A 461 17.03 -0.25 -14.22
CA GLN A 461 17.86 0.18 -15.36
C GLN A 461 18.34 1.64 -15.26
N ILE A 462 18.85 2.00 -14.09
CA ILE A 462 19.09 3.39 -13.66
C ILE A 462 20.09 4.11 -14.57
N ASP A 463 21.13 3.42 -15.06
CA ASP A 463 22.15 4.00 -15.93
C ASP A 463 21.56 4.59 -17.23
N LYS A 464 20.50 3.95 -17.76
CA LYS A 464 19.78 4.44 -18.94
C LYS A 464 18.91 5.65 -18.62
N TYR A 465 18.33 5.71 -17.42
CA TYR A 465 17.40 6.76 -16.98
C TYR A 465 18.08 7.99 -16.39
N MET A 466 19.28 7.87 -15.82
CA MET A 466 20.06 9.02 -15.37
C MET A 466 20.62 9.83 -16.54
N ALA A 467 20.99 9.18 -17.66
CA ALA A 467 21.39 9.85 -18.90
C ALA A 467 20.25 10.67 -19.55
N LEU A 468 19.01 10.34 -19.21
CA LEU A 468 17.75 10.86 -19.77
C LEU A 468 17.33 12.23 -19.21
N ILE A 469 17.82 12.59 -18.02
CA ILE A 469 17.31 13.72 -17.21
C ILE A 469 18.43 14.74 -16.89
N GLN A 470 19.65 14.54 -17.40
CA GLN A 470 20.79 15.43 -17.14
C GLN A 470 20.51 16.91 -17.45
N ASP A 471 19.60 17.21 -18.38
CA ASP A 471 19.31 18.58 -18.83
C ASP A 471 18.16 19.29 -18.10
N VAL A 472 17.45 18.63 -17.16
CA VAL A 472 16.27 19.20 -16.47
C VAL A 472 16.56 19.47 -15.01
N LYS A 473 16.45 20.73 -14.61
CA LYS A 473 16.56 21.11 -13.19
C LYS A 473 15.41 20.48 -12.39
N PRO A 474 15.69 19.63 -11.39
CA PRO A 474 14.63 19.01 -10.62
C PRO A 474 13.83 20.08 -9.87
N THR A 475 12.52 19.87 -9.73
CA THR A 475 11.65 20.76 -8.95
C THR A 475 10.93 19.96 -7.87
N ILE A 476 10.75 20.58 -6.71
CA ILE A 476 9.94 20.01 -5.62
C ILE A 476 8.84 20.99 -5.24
N LEU A 477 7.69 20.43 -4.85
CA LEU A 477 6.60 21.16 -4.22
C LEU A 477 6.73 20.95 -2.71
N ILE A 478 6.72 22.02 -1.92
CA ILE A 478 6.94 21.93 -0.48
C ILE A 478 6.10 22.98 0.25
N GLU A 479 5.54 22.61 1.40
CA GLU A 479 4.83 23.57 2.25
C GLU A 479 5.81 24.39 3.10
N PRO A 480 5.54 25.68 3.38
CA PRO A 480 6.39 26.49 4.25
C PRO A 480 6.61 25.91 5.65
N THR A 481 5.63 25.17 6.17
CA THR A 481 5.72 24.40 7.41
C THR A 481 6.75 23.28 7.33
N GLU A 482 6.76 22.53 6.22
CA GLU A 482 7.75 21.48 5.94
C GLU A 482 9.15 22.07 5.78
N ILE A 483 9.30 23.21 5.09
CA ILE A 483 10.58 23.93 4.99
C ILE A 483 11.12 24.25 6.39
N SER A 484 10.25 24.80 7.25
CA SER A 484 10.62 25.18 8.61
C SER A 484 11.01 23.97 9.46
N MET A 485 10.27 22.86 9.31
CA MET A 485 10.57 21.58 9.96
C MET A 485 11.95 21.06 9.53
N PHE A 486 12.19 20.86 8.23
CA PHE A 486 13.48 20.38 7.73
C PHE A 486 14.63 21.28 8.16
N HIS A 487 14.48 22.60 8.07
CA HIS A 487 15.53 23.54 8.49
C HIS A 487 15.80 23.42 10.00
N THR A 488 14.76 23.28 10.83
CA THR A 488 14.93 23.08 12.28
C THR A 488 15.71 21.82 12.57
N GLU A 489 15.25 20.68 12.04
CA GLU A 489 15.87 19.37 12.31
C GLU A 489 17.31 19.30 11.79
N ILE A 490 17.58 19.86 10.61
CA ILE A 490 18.94 19.88 10.05
C ILE A 490 19.86 20.77 10.89
N ARG A 491 19.36 21.90 11.38
CA ARG A 491 20.16 22.82 12.18
C ARG A 491 20.47 22.24 13.56
N ASP A 492 19.48 21.62 14.20
CA ASP A 492 19.61 21.02 15.53
C ASP A 492 20.56 19.82 15.52
N HIS A 493 20.65 19.10 14.39
CA HIS A 493 21.49 17.91 14.21
C HIS A 493 22.65 18.12 13.22
N LEU A 494 23.06 19.37 12.95
CA LEU A 494 24.00 19.69 11.87
C LEU A 494 25.34 18.93 11.98
N ASP A 495 25.86 18.78 13.19
CA ASP A 495 27.14 18.12 13.45
C ASP A 495 27.07 16.59 13.32
N ASP A 496 25.90 16.01 13.59
CA ASP A 496 25.64 14.59 13.39
C ASP A 496 25.44 14.28 11.89
N LEU A 497 24.78 15.19 11.17
CA LEU A 497 24.53 15.09 9.74
C LEU A 497 25.80 15.28 8.91
N ALA A 498 26.63 16.26 9.28
CA ALA A 498 27.86 16.61 8.59
C ALA A 498 29.01 16.81 9.61
N PRO A 499 29.68 15.72 10.04
CA PRO A 499 30.77 15.82 11.01
C PRO A 499 31.97 16.64 10.52
N ASN A 500 32.19 16.67 9.20
CA ASN A 500 33.21 17.50 8.58
C ASN A 500 32.73 18.95 8.46
N LYS A 501 33.45 19.91 9.07
CA LYS A 501 33.10 21.34 9.03
C LYS A 501 33.30 21.99 7.66
N GLU A 502 34.04 21.35 6.75
CA GLU A 502 34.19 21.82 5.36
C GLU A 502 33.06 21.36 4.43
N ASP A 503 32.14 20.54 4.95
CA ASP A 503 31.01 20.01 4.20
C ASP A 503 30.10 21.14 3.67
N PRO A 504 29.61 21.07 2.42
CA PRO A 504 28.72 22.07 1.83
C PRO A 504 27.47 22.38 2.67
N LEU A 505 26.97 21.43 3.47
CA LEU A 505 25.79 21.61 4.30
C LEU A 505 25.97 22.74 5.33
N HIS A 506 27.15 22.84 5.97
CA HIS A 506 27.45 23.91 6.93
C HIS A 506 27.31 25.29 6.28
N ARG A 507 27.88 25.47 5.09
CA ARG A 507 27.83 26.75 4.35
C ARG A 507 26.40 27.14 3.97
N ILE A 508 25.60 26.17 3.52
CA ILE A 508 24.20 26.42 3.13
C ILE A 508 23.37 26.86 4.35
N ILE A 509 23.54 26.20 5.49
CA ILE A 509 22.82 26.53 6.73
C ILE A 509 23.26 27.88 7.29
N ASP A 510 24.56 28.20 7.24
CA ASP A 510 25.07 29.51 7.64
C ASP A 510 24.49 30.66 6.78
N GLU A 511 24.39 30.47 5.45
CA GLU A 511 23.76 31.44 4.55
C GLU A 511 22.24 31.56 4.75
N LEU A 512 21.56 30.46 5.10
CA LEU A 512 20.11 30.47 5.40
C LEU A 512 19.78 31.23 6.69
N GLY A 513 20.69 31.21 7.66
CA GLY A 513 20.56 31.90 8.94
C GLY A 513 19.52 31.26 9.87
N ASP A 514 18.84 32.08 10.67
CA ASP A 514 17.86 31.56 11.63
C ASP A 514 16.60 30.99 10.96
N VAL A 515 16.04 29.96 11.58
CA VAL A 515 14.77 29.34 11.17
C VAL A 515 13.65 30.36 11.32
N GLU A 516 12.91 30.59 10.24
CA GLU A 516 11.74 31.45 10.21
C GLU A 516 10.46 30.61 10.18
N GLN A 517 9.44 31.06 10.90
CA GLN A 517 8.11 30.42 10.91
C GLN A 517 7.21 31.14 9.91
N TYR A 518 6.42 30.37 9.15
CA TYR A 518 5.52 30.88 8.12
C TYR A 518 4.08 30.47 8.38
N ASN A 519 3.13 31.40 8.22
CA ASN A 519 1.69 31.17 8.43
C ASN A 519 0.92 30.82 7.15
N SER A 520 1.61 30.56 6.04
CA SER A 520 0.98 30.21 4.76
C SER A 520 0.84 28.70 4.61
N ASN A 521 -0.35 28.25 4.22
CA ASN A 521 -0.62 26.86 3.83
C ASN A 521 -0.48 26.66 2.30
N GLU A 522 -0.06 27.69 1.56
CA GLU A 522 0.15 27.56 0.11
C GLU A 522 1.52 26.96 -0.18
N THR A 523 1.51 25.86 -0.93
CA THR A 523 2.72 25.15 -1.35
C THR A 523 3.57 26.00 -2.28
N VAL A 524 4.89 25.99 -2.06
CA VAL A 524 5.86 26.69 -2.89
C VAL A 524 6.58 25.69 -3.80
N THR A 525 6.87 26.11 -5.04
CA THR A 525 7.69 25.32 -5.98
C THR A 525 9.15 25.77 -5.86
N LEU A 526 10.04 24.84 -5.51
CA LEU A 526 11.49 25.06 -5.47
C LEU A 526 12.15 24.43 -6.68
N THR A 527 12.97 25.20 -7.40
CA THR A 527 13.91 24.65 -8.39
C THR A 527 15.20 24.28 -7.69
N LEU A 528 15.59 23.02 -7.79
CA LEU A 528 16.77 22.48 -7.14
C LEU A 528 18.02 22.76 -7.99
N THR A 529 19.02 23.42 -7.39
CA THR A 529 20.24 23.84 -8.11
C THR A 529 21.52 23.45 -7.39
N PRO A 530 22.55 22.95 -8.11
CA PRO A 530 23.87 22.71 -7.53
C PRO A 530 24.63 24.04 -7.42
N LYS A 531 24.74 24.61 -6.21
CA LYS A 531 25.58 25.80 -5.96
C LYS A 531 26.96 25.45 -5.37
N TYR A 532 27.06 24.38 -4.58
CA TYR A 532 28.28 24.05 -3.80
C TYR A 532 28.86 22.66 -4.07
N ILE A 533 28.32 21.92 -5.04
CA ILE A 533 28.90 20.63 -5.43
C ILE A 533 30.12 20.91 -6.30
N SER A 534 31.30 20.49 -5.82
CA SER A 534 32.55 20.59 -6.57
C SER A 534 32.54 19.53 -7.66
N GLN A 535 32.51 19.93 -8.93
CA GLN A 535 32.73 19.01 -10.04
C GLN A 535 34.16 18.47 -9.95
N SER A 536 34.32 17.15 -10.01
CA SER A 536 35.64 16.52 -10.05
C SER A 536 36.33 16.78 -11.39
N LEU A 537 37.66 16.63 -11.46
CA LEU A 537 38.38 16.71 -12.75
C LEU A 537 37.92 15.63 -13.75
N GLU A 538 37.47 14.47 -13.25
CA GLU A 538 36.86 13.42 -14.06
C GLU A 538 35.51 13.87 -14.65
N ASP A 539 34.75 14.71 -13.93
CA ASP A 539 33.52 15.30 -14.45
C ASP A 539 33.78 16.32 -15.57
N GLU A 540 34.88 17.08 -15.53
CA GLU A 540 35.23 18.02 -16.61
C GLU A 540 35.56 17.29 -17.92
N ASP A 541 36.29 16.19 -17.82
CA ASP A 541 36.65 15.32 -18.95
C ASP A 541 35.40 14.65 -19.55
N GLN A 542 34.53 14.13 -18.69
CA GLN A 542 33.26 13.54 -19.11
C GLN A 542 32.31 14.58 -19.69
N THR A 543 32.29 15.80 -19.15
CA THR A 543 31.49 16.92 -19.67
C THR A 543 31.98 17.33 -21.06
N LEU A 544 33.30 17.41 -21.26
CA LEU A 544 33.90 17.68 -22.57
C LEU A 544 33.58 16.57 -23.58
N TYR A 545 33.65 15.30 -23.16
CA TYR A 545 33.30 14.15 -23.99
C TYR A 545 31.81 14.19 -24.39
N ASN A 546 30.90 14.39 -23.44
CA ASN A 546 29.46 14.50 -23.67
C ASN A 546 29.11 15.67 -24.58
N ARG A 547 29.69 16.86 -24.34
CA ARG A 547 29.49 18.03 -25.21
C ARG A 547 29.93 17.75 -26.65
N THR A 548 31.04 17.03 -26.82
CA THR A 548 31.54 16.64 -28.14
C THR A 548 30.57 15.67 -28.84
N LYS A 549 30.02 14.68 -28.12
CA LYS A 549 28.97 13.79 -28.64
C LYS A 549 27.72 14.57 -29.04
N SER A 550 27.24 15.51 -28.23
CA SER A 550 26.05 16.31 -28.55
C SER A 550 26.22 17.16 -29.81
N LEU A 551 27.39 17.77 -30.00
CA LEU A 551 27.70 18.50 -31.23
C LEU A 551 27.74 17.56 -32.46
N MET A 552 28.33 16.37 -32.28
CA MET A 552 28.35 15.31 -33.30
C MET A 552 26.95 14.84 -33.72
N LEU A 553 26.00 14.73 -32.79
CA LEU A 553 24.59 14.43 -33.10
C LEU A 553 24.01 15.46 -34.09
N GLY A 554 24.33 16.73 -33.90
CA GLY A 554 23.89 17.81 -34.79
C GLY A 554 24.36 17.61 -36.23
N PHE A 555 25.54 17.04 -36.44
CA PHE A 555 26.08 16.79 -37.78
C PHE A 555 25.33 15.66 -38.49
N PHE A 556 25.04 14.56 -37.77
CA PHE A 556 24.23 13.47 -38.32
C PHE A 556 22.81 13.91 -38.70
N LYS A 557 22.23 14.90 -38.00
CA LYS A 557 20.95 15.53 -38.40
C LYS A 557 21.07 16.29 -39.71
N VAL A 558 22.14 17.07 -39.89
CA VAL A 558 22.39 17.83 -41.13
C VAL A 558 22.55 16.89 -42.32
N ILE A 559 23.26 15.78 -42.13
CA ILE A 559 23.50 14.77 -43.17
C ILE A 559 22.29 13.85 -43.36
N ALA A 560 21.36 13.77 -42.40
CA ALA A 560 20.22 12.87 -42.44
C ALA A 560 19.49 12.91 -43.79
N ASN A 561 19.33 14.11 -44.37
CA ASN A 561 18.64 14.34 -45.64
C ASN A 561 19.55 14.33 -46.90
N SER A 562 20.82 13.94 -46.78
CA SER A 562 21.77 13.81 -47.89
C SER A 562 21.74 12.41 -48.51
N GLU A 563 22.12 12.29 -49.79
CA GLU A 563 22.34 11.00 -50.47
C GLU A 563 23.74 10.42 -50.17
N ALA A 564 24.63 11.21 -49.55
CA ALA A 564 25.97 10.79 -49.20
C ALA A 564 25.97 9.67 -48.13
N GLN A 565 26.90 8.72 -48.25
CA GLN A 565 27.09 7.63 -47.29
C GLN A 565 28.44 7.78 -46.59
N PRO A 566 28.58 8.72 -45.65
CA PRO A 566 29.81 8.84 -44.88
C PRO A 566 30.06 7.54 -44.09
N VAL A 567 31.32 7.12 -43.99
CA VAL A 567 31.72 5.89 -43.28
C VAL A 567 32.58 6.21 -42.07
N THR A 568 33.38 7.28 -42.14
CA THR A 568 34.29 7.73 -41.07
C THR A 568 33.86 9.05 -40.45
N LEU A 569 34.44 9.39 -39.30
CA LEU A 569 34.21 10.68 -38.64
C LEU A 569 34.58 11.88 -39.54
N GLU A 570 35.67 11.75 -40.30
CA GLU A 570 36.12 12.79 -41.22
C GLU A 570 35.13 12.98 -42.39
N ASP A 571 34.53 11.90 -42.88
CA ASP A 571 33.47 11.98 -43.91
C ASP A 571 32.23 12.70 -43.37
N VAL A 572 31.87 12.45 -42.11
CA VAL A 572 30.76 13.15 -41.44
C VAL A 572 31.06 14.64 -41.31
N LEU A 573 32.26 15.02 -40.87
CA LEU A 573 32.62 16.44 -40.73
C LEU A 573 32.66 17.17 -42.07
N THR A 574 33.27 16.56 -43.10
CA THR A 574 33.41 17.15 -44.43
C THR A 574 32.07 17.30 -45.16
N GLU A 575 31.21 16.29 -45.12
CA GLU A 575 29.88 16.36 -45.73
C GLU A 575 28.99 17.37 -44.99
N THR A 576 29.07 17.42 -43.65
CA THR A 576 28.36 18.46 -42.87
C THR A 576 28.84 19.85 -43.23
N GLU A 577 30.15 20.05 -43.36
CA GLU A 577 30.74 21.35 -43.73
C GLU A 577 30.26 21.82 -45.10
N LYS A 578 30.18 20.90 -46.07
CA LYS A 578 29.67 21.15 -47.41
C LYS A 578 28.20 21.55 -47.40
N ILE A 579 27.34 20.81 -46.68
CA ILE A 579 25.91 21.10 -46.55
C ILE A 579 25.69 22.42 -45.79
N ALA A 580 26.45 22.66 -44.73
CA ALA A 580 26.37 23.87 -43.93
C ALA A 580 26.73 25.13 -44.75
N LYS A 581 27.78 25.05 -45.59
CA LYS A 581 28.13 26.11 -46.54
C LYS A 581 27.05 26.34 -47.59
N GLN A 582 26.43 25.28 -48.12
CA GLN A 582 25.33 25.39 -49.07
C GLN A 582 24.07 26.04 -48.47
N LYS A 583 23.80 25.78 -47.18
CA LYS A 583 22.63 26.30 -46.45
C LYS A 583 22.90 27.60 -45.67
N ASN A 584 24.10 28.17 -45.75
CA ASN A 584 24.54 29.32 -44.94
C ASN A 584 24.32 29.14 -43.42
N ASN A 585 24.56 27.94 -42.89
CA ASN A 585 24.42 27.66 -41.46
C ASN A 585 25.72 27.95 -40.71
N GLU A 586 25.91 29.20 -40.28
CA GLU A 586 27.11 29.63 -39.54
C GLU A 586 27.31 28.88 -38.21
N THR A 587 26.22 28.50 -37.54
CA THR A 587 26.27 27.76 -36.27
C THR A 587 26.85 26.37 -36.46
N ALA A 588 26.44 25.66 -37.52
CA ALA A 588 27.00 24.34 -37.84
C ALA A 588 28.50 24.41 -38.16
N LEU A 589 28.96 25.47 -38.84
CA LEU A 589 30.38 25.68 -39.14
C LEU A 589 31.20 25.93 -37.87
N LYS A 590 30.70 26.77 -36.94
CA LYS A 590 31.33 26.97 -35.63
C LYS A 590 31.39 25.68 -34.81
N ASN A 591 30.31 24.91 -34.80
CA ASN A 591 30.26 23.63 -34.10
C ASN A 591 31.29 22.63 -34.64
N ILE A 592 31.52 22.61 -35.97
CA ILE A 592 32.56 21.77 -36.59
C ILE A 592 33.96 22.17 -36.09
N GLU A 593 34.26 23.47 -35.98
CA GLU A 593 35.53 23.94 -35.43
C GLU A 593 35.70 23.59 -33.95
N GLU A 594 34.62 23.71 -33.16
CA GLU A 594 34.60 23.33 -31.74
C GLU A 594 34.83 21.83 -31.56
N VAL A 595 34.17 20.97 -32.36
CA VAL A 595 34.39 19.52 -32.32
C VAL A 595 35.82 19.14 -32.71
N LYS A 596 36.38 19.77 -33.75
CA LYS A 596 37.79 19.55 -34.14
C LYS A 596 38.76 19.94 -33.00
N LYS A 597 38.43 20.96 -32.20
CA LYS A 597 39.22 21.36 -31.02
C LYS A 597 39.04 20.38 -29.86
N ASN A 598 37.82 19.98 -29.57
CA ASN A 598 37.52 19.06 -28.46
C ASN A 598 38.15 17.69 -28.71
N ILE A 599 38.08 17.14 -29.93
CA ILE A 599 38.69 15.85 -30.28
C ILE A 599 40.20 15.86 -30.01
N LYS A 600 40.91 16.94 -30.37
CA LYS A 600 42.35 17.08 -30.05
C LYS A 600 42.62 17.04 -28.54
N THR A 601 41.79 17.74 -27.77
CA THR A 601 41.92 17.80 -26.31
C THR A 601 41.61 16.44 -25.67
N LEU A 602 40.61 15.71 -26.20
CA LEU A 602 40.26 14.35 -25.76
C LEU A 602 41.32 13.32 -26.17
N GLU A 603 41.98 13.51 -27.32
CA GLU A 603 43.11 12.68 -27.79
C GLU A 603 44.33 12.86 -26.88
N GLU A 604 44.66 14.11 -26.51
CA GLU A 604 45.72 14.42 -25.54
C GLU A 604 45.48 13.77 -24.16
N LYS A 605 44.22 13.57 -23.79
CA LYS A 605 43.78 12.91 -22.54
C LYS A 605 43.60 11.39 -22.67
N ASN A 606 43.89 10.79 -23.84
CA ASN A 606 43.70 9.37 -24.15
C ASN A 606 42.24 8.86 -24.04
N LEU A 607 41.25 9.75 -24.16
CA LEU A 607 39.82 9.39 -24.13
C LEU A 607 39.29 8.98 -25.52
N VAL A 608 39.97 9.41 -26.59
CA VAL A 608 39.70 9.01 -27.97
C VAL A 608 41.02 8.72 -28.69
N SER A 609 40.99 7.82 -29.68
CA SER A 609 42.18 7.48 -30.47
C SER A 609 41.98 7.82 -31.93
N LYS A 610 43.02 8.40 -32.55
CA LYS A 610 43.06 8.60 -34.00
C LYS A 610 43.44 7.34 -34.76
N GLU A 611 44.11 6.39 -34.10
CA GLU A 611 44.56 5.12 -34.70
C GLU A 611 43.39 4.21 -35.07
N ASP A 612 42.28 4.27 -34.33
CA ASP A 612 41.05 3.53 -34.64
C ASP A 612 40.09 4.30 -35.56
N GLY A 613 40.44 5.54 -35.95
CA GLY A 613 39.58 6.44 -36.72
C GLY A 613 38.43 7.04 -35.92
N TYR A 614 38.60 7.19 -34.60
CA TYR A 614 37.59 7.65 -33.64
C TYR A 614 36.34 6.75 -33.59
N LYS A 615 36.51 5.45 -33.82
CA LYS A 615 35.40 4.48 -33.87
C LYS A 615 34.69 4.33 -32.53
N ALA A 616 35.42 4.41 -31.42
CA ALA A 616 34.83 4.41 -30.08
C ALA A 616 33.83 5.56 -29.89
N LEU A 617 34.23 6.78 -30.26
CA LEU A 617 33.36 7.97 -30.20
C LEU A 617 32.12 7.82 -31.08
N LEU A 618 32.28 7.32 -32.31
CA LEU A 618 31.15 7.06 -33.22
C LEU A 618 30.19 5.99 -32.67
N LYS A 619 30.73 4.93 -32.06
CA LYS A 619 29.95 3.88 -31.41
C LYS A 619 29.14 4.44 -30.24
N ASP A 620 29.73 5.32 -29.45
CA ASP A 620 29.04 5.96 -28.31
C ASP A 620 27.95 6.92 -28.78
N VAL A 621 28.19 7.69 -29.84
CA VAL A 621 27.16 8.53 -30.49
C VAL A 621 26.03 7.65 -31.07
N ALA A 622 26.36 6.51 -31.65
CA ALA A 622 25.38 5.55 -32.17
C ALA A 622 24.51 4.94 -31.05
N LEU A 623 25.14 4.58 -29.92
CA LEU A 623 24.42 4.14 -28.71
C LEU A 623 23.53 5.24 -28.17
N GLU A 624 23.98 6.48 -28.16
CA GLU A 624 23.19 7.63 -27.69
C GLU A 624 21.94 7.85 -28.55
N ILE A 625 22.04 7.72 -29.88
CA ILE A 625 20.88 7.82 -30.80
C ILE A 625 19.93 6.62 -30.66
N ALA A 626 20.47 5.42 -30.51
CA ALA A 626 19.68 4.22 -30.26
C ALA A 626 18.92 4.34 -28.93
N ASN A 627 19.60 4.79 -27.88
CA ASN A 627 19.00 5.05 -26.58
C ASN A 627 17.95 6.15 -26.70
N ARG A 628 18.18 7.23 -27.46
CA ARG A 628 17.20 8.32 -27.67
C ARG A 628 15.83 7.83 -28.18
N ALA A 629 15.80 6.82 -29.06
CA ALA A 629 14.52 6.23 -29.50
C ALA A 629 13.79 5.51 -28.36
N GLU A 630 14.52 4.68 -27.60
CA GLU A 630 13.99 3.95 -26.43
C GLU A 630 13.50 4.93 -25.35
N ILE A 631 14.28 5.99 -25.14
CA ILE A 631 14.00 7.15 -24.29
C ILE A 631 12.68 7.82 -24.66
N LYS A 632 12.48 8.15 -25.95
CA LYS A 632 11.26 8.79 -26.43
C LYS A 632 10.04 7.90 -26.22
N GLU A 633 10.17 6.60 -26.48
CA GLU A 633 9.13 5.62 -26.20
C GLU A 633 8.79 5.56 -24.69
N GLN A 634 9.81 5.58 -23.82
CA GLN A 634 9.64 5.63 -22.36
C GLN A 634 8.95 6.92 -21.90
N GLN A 635 9.34 8.08 -22.44
CA GLN A 635 8.71 9.38 -22.13
C GLN A 635 7.23 9.41 -22.55
N GLN A 636 6.88 8.88 -23.73
CA GLN A 636 5.48 8.76 -24.17
C GLN A 636 4.65 7.84 -23.27
N LYS A 637 5.23 6.70 -22.85
CA LYS A 637 4.61 5.82 -21.85
C LYS A 637 4.41 6.55 -20.53
N GLU A 638 5.39 7.34 -20.09
CA GLU A 638 5.31 8.11 -18.85
C GLU A 638 4.22 9.18 -18.91
N LEU A 639 4.12 9.93 -20.00
CA LEU A 639 3.03 10.90 -20.23
C LEU A 639 1.65 10.23 -20.11
N THR A 640 1.49 9.11 -20.80
CA THR A 640 0.23 8.34 -20.78
C THR A 640 -0.07 7.87 -19.36
N ARG A 641 0.94 7.39 -18.63
CA ARG A 641 0.82 6.97 -17.22
C ARG A 641 0.40 8.12 -16.31
N LEU A 642 1.01 9.31 -16.46
CA LEU A 642 0.70 10.49 -15.66
C LEU A 642 -0.73 10.97 -15.91
N GLU A 643 -1.17 11.03 -17.17
CA GLU A 643 -2.54 11.41 -17.51
C GLU A 643 -3.58 10.47 -16.91
N VAL A 644 -3.34 9.15 -16.97
CA VAL A 644 -4.20 8.15 -16.32
C VAL A 644 -4.20 8.32 -14.80
N SER A 645 -3.03 8.55 -14.20
CA SER A 645 -2.88 8.72 -12.76
C SER A 645 -3.59 9.98 -12.25
N ILE A 646 -3.55 11.09 -12.99
CA ILE A 646 -4.29 12.32 -12.67
C ILE A 646 -5.80 12.04 -12.69
N LYS A 647 -6.31 11.38 -13.74
CA LYS A 647 -7.74 11.02 -13.83
C LYS A 647 -8.18 10.16 -12.65
N ALA A 648 -7.39 9.16 -12.27
CA ALA A 648 -7.67 8.31 -11.11
C ALA A 648 -7.64 9.10 -9.79
N THR A 649 -6.67 10.01 -9.62
CA THR A 649 -6.52 10.85 -8.43
C THR A 649 -7.69 11.80 -8.25
N LEU A 650 -8.15 12.44 -9.34
CA LEU A 650 -9.34 13.30 -9.34
C LEU A 650 -10.63 12.51 -9.06
N LYS A 651 -10.75 11.28 -9.57
CA LYS A 651 -11.89 10.41 -9.25
C LYS A 651 -11.94 10.11 -7.74
N LYS A 652 -10.80 9.73 -7.16
CA LYS A 652 -10.68 9.47 -5.72
C LYS A 652 -10.96 10.73 -4.89
N GLN A 653 -10.50 11.89 -5.33
CA GLN A 653 -10.79 13.16 -4.67
C GLN A 653 -12.30 13.39 -4.52
N LYS A 654 -13.05 13.12 -5.59
CA LYS A 654 -14.51 13.22 -5.58
C LYS A 654 -15.14 12.23 -4.60
N GLU A 655 -14.69 10.97 -4.60
CA GLU A 655 -15.17 9.94 -3.66
C GLU A 655 -14.92 10.35 -2.20
N LEU A 656 -13.74 10.89 -1.87
CA LEU A 656 -13.42 11.39 -0.54
C LEU A 656 -14.31 12.59 -0.14
N GLN A 657 -14.55 13.53 -1.07
CA GLN A 657 -15.45 14.65 -0.83
C GLN A 657 -16.89 14.18 -0.54
N ASP A 658 -17.39 13.19 -1.29
CA ASP A 658 -18.72 12.61 -1.10
C ASP A 658 -18.82 11.91 0.27
N VAL A 659 -17.80 11.14 0.68
CA VAL A 659 -17.74 10.52 2.02
C VAL A 659 -17.75 11.58 3.11
N LEU A 660 -16.91 12.61 3.00
CA LEU A 660 -16.81 13.68 3.98
C LEU A 660 -18.12 14.49 4.10
N ALA A 661 -18.83 14.71 2.99
CA ALA A 661 -20.17 15.29 3.01
C ALA A 661 -21.16 14.39 3.77
N SER A 662 -21.17 13.09 3.48
CA SER A 662 -22.05 12.12 4.17
C SER A 662 -21.79 12.06 5.69
N TYR A 663 -20.53 12.14 6.13
CA TYR A 663 -20.17 12.16 7.55
C TYR A 663 -20.57 13.46 8.24
N LYS A 664 -20.48 14.59 7.55
CA LYS A 664 -20.99 15.87 8.04
C LYS A 664 -22.51 15.82 8.22
N ASP A 665 -23.24 15.28 7.26
CA ASP A 665 -24.70 15.12 7.33
C ASP A 665 -25.12 14.15 8.44
N TYR A 666 -24.40 13.04 8.60
CA TYR A 666 -24.62 12.08 9.69
C TYR A 666 -24.38 12.72 11.06
N CYS A 667 -23.28 13.45 11.25
CA CYS A 667 -23.00 14.20 12.47
C CYS A 667 -24.11 15.21 12.77
N GLN A 668 -24.54 15.98 11.77
CA GLN A 668 -25.62 16.96 11.93
C GLN A 668 -26.94 16.29 12.30
N THR A 669 -27.27 15.16 11.68
CA THR A 669 -28.49 14.40 11.98
C THR A 669 -28.46 13.81 13.39
N CYS A 670 -27.32 13.26 13.83
CA CYS A 670 -27.14 12.75 15.19
C CYS A 670 -27.28 13.86 16.23
N VAL A 671 -26.64 15.01 15.98
CA VAL A 671 -26.79 16.22 16.82
C VAL A 671 -28.24 16.68 16.85
N GLN A 672 -28.93 16.77 15.71
CA GLN A 672 -30.36 17.14 15.66
C GLN A 672 -31.24 16.18 16.44
N ARG A 673 -31.00 14.86 16.38
CA ARG A 673 -31.75 13.87 17.19
C ARG A 673 -31.49 14.03 18.68
N VAL A 674 -30.25 14.33 19.08
CA VAL A 674 -29.89 14.60 20.49
C VAL A 674 -30.51 15.90 21.01
N PHE A 675 -30.61 16.95 20.18
CA PHE A 675 -31.18 18.25 20.58
C PHE A 675 -32.72 18.34 20.44
N GLN A 676 -33.36 17.52 19.59
CA GLN A 676 -34.83 17.48 19.46
C GLN A 676 -35.55 16.72 20.59
N GLY A 677 -34.81 16.13 21.54
CA GLY A 677 -35.36 15.59 22.79
C GLY A 677 -35.90 16.63 23.79
N LYS A 678 -35.84 17.94 23.49
CA LYS A 678 -36.42 18.98 24.35
C LYS A 678 -37.27 19.98 23.55
N GLY A 679 -38.52 19.60 23.29
CA GLY A 679 -39.53 20.51 22.75
C GLY A 679 -40.93 19.89 22.65
N LYS A 680 -41.71 19.94 23.73
CA LYS A 680 -43.15 19.64 23.72
C LYS A 680 -43.89 20.59 22.76
N LYS A 681 -44.82 20.05 21.96
CA LYS A 681 -46.28 20.27 22.15
C LYS A 681 -47.12 19.50 21.13
N GLY A 682 -48.03 18.67 21.66
CA GLY A 682 -49.39 18.56 21.10
C GLY A 682 -49.89 17.17 20.73
N LYS A 683 -50.34 16.39 21.72
CA LYS A 683 -51.72 15.82 21.81
C LYS A 683 -51.84 14.89 23.02
N LYS A 684 -52.97 15.00 23.72
CA LYS A 684 -53.36 14.14 24.85
C LYS A 684 -53.67 12.73 24.34
N THR A 685 -52.85 11.75 24.69
CA THR A 685 -53.22 10.32 24.81
C THR A 685 -52.23 9.64 25.74
N THR A 686 -52.72 9.18 26.90
CA THR A 686 -52.04 8.36 27.94
C THR A 686 -50.68 8.85 28.43
N GLU A 687 -50.66 9.35 29.68
CA GLU A 687 -49.44 9.82 30.36
C GLU A 687 -48.28 8.83 30.27
N GLY A 688 -47.24 9.21 29.53
CA GLY A 688 -45.84 8.90 29.82
C GLY A 688 -45.38 7.46 29.72
N LYS A 689 -46.20 6.48 29.31
CA LYS A 689 -45.83 5.05 29.33
C LYS A 689 -45.91 4.41 27.95
N LEU A 690 -44.82 3.78 27.51
CA LEU A 690 -44.70 3.05 26.24
C LEU A 690 -45.58 1.81 26.18
N PHE A 691 -45.84 1.17 27.33
CA PHE A 691 -46.80 0.07 27.49
C PHE A 691 -47.48 0.11 28.86
N LYS A 692 -48.65 -0.55 28.98
CA LYS A 692 -49.40 -0.63 30.24
C LYS A 692 -48.58 -1.35 31.33
N PRO A 693 -48.42 -0.77 32.54
CA PRO A 693 -47.72 -1.45 33.63
C PRO A 693 -48.26 -2.85 33.86
N LYS A 694 -47.36 -3.84 33.87
CA LYS A 694 -47.72 -5.24 34.11
C LYS A 694 -47.24 -5.67 35.49
N GLU A 695 -48.18 -6.21 36.25
CA GLU A 695 -47.93 -6.71 37.59
C GLU A 695 -47.62 -8.20 37.56
N TYR A 696 -46.55 -8.60 38.24
CA TYR A 696 -46.15 -9.98 38.48
C TYR A 696 -46.12 -10.26 39.98
N SER A 697 -46.62 -11.42 40.42
CA SER A 697 -46.39 -11.83 41.81
C SER A 697 -44.92 -12.26 41.98
N TYR A 698 -44.37 -12.11 43.18
CA TYR A 698 -43.02 -12.59 43.50
C TYR A 698 -42.83 -14.07 43.12
N ASN A 699 -43.82 -14.90 43.43
CA ASN A 699 -43.78 -16.33 43.12
C ASN A 699 -43.81 -16.60 41.60
N ASP A 700 -44.45 -15.76 40.80
CA ASP A 700 -44.46 -15.92 39.35
C ASP A 700 -43.09 -15.59 38.75
N LEU A 701 -42.41 -14.55 39.24
CA LEU A 701 -41.05 -14.24 38.80
C LEU A 701 -40.02 -15.27 39.28
N VAL A 702 -40.22 -15.86 40.46
CA VAL A 702 -39.44 -17.03 40.92
C VAL A 702 -39.68 -18.24 40.01
N LYS A 703 -40.93 -18.56 39.69
CA LYS A 703 -41.27 -19.67 38.76
C LYS A 703 -40.70 -19.45 37.37
N LYS A 704 -40.65 -18.19 36.91
CA LYS A 704 -40.01 -17.79 35.65
C LYS A 704 -38.48 -17.67 35.76
N GLY A 705 -37.88 -17.98 36.91
CA GLY A 705 -36.43 -17.95 37.10
C GLY A 705 -35.79 -16.56 37.07
N VAL A 706 -36.58 -15.48 37.08
CA VAL A 706 -36.09 -14.10 37.05
C VAL A 706 -35.44 -13.72 38.38
N ILE A 707 -35.98 -14.16 39.51
CA ILE A 707 -35.42 -13.88 40.84
C ILE A 707 -34.48 -15.03 41.24
N VAL A 708 -33.20 -14.72 41.47
CA VAL A 708 -32.15 -15.66 41.89
C VAL A 708 -32.07 -15.74 43.41
N SER A 709 -31.93 -14.58 44.07
CA SER A 709 -31.88 -14.49 45.52
C SER A 709 -32.63 -13.22 45.98
N SER A 710 -33.15 -13.22 47.20
CA SER A 710 -33.75 -12.02 47.78
C SER A 710 -33.65 -12.01 49.30
N VAL A 711 -33.50 -10.80 49.85
CA VAL A 711 -33.47 -10.54 51.29
C VAL A 711 -34.89 -10.49 51.89
N ILE A 712 -35.93 -10.59 51.05
CA ILE A 712 -37.33 -10.50 51.46
C ILE A 712 -37.73 -11.71 52.32
N PRO A 713 -38.27 -11.49 53.55
CA PRO A 713 -38.72 -12.55 54.45
C PRO A 713 -39.77 -13.47 53.82
N LYS A 714 -39.67 -14.78 54.08
CA LYS A 714 -40.55 -15.81 53.50
C LYS A 714 -42.06 -15.52 53.70
N GLY A 715 -42.44 -14.92 54.84
CA GLY A 715 -43.83 -14.54 55.14
C GLY A 715 -44.40 -13.43 54.26
N MET A 716 -43.55 -12.54 53.71
CA MET A 716 -43.97 -11.39 52.90
C MET A 716 -43.98 -11.66 51.40
N ARG A 717 -43.28 -12.73 50.95
CA ARG A 717 -43.16 -13.10 49.52
C ARG A 717 -44.51 -13.32 48.84
N LYS A 718 -45.48 -13.94 49.50
CA LYS A 718 -46.84 -14.17 48.93
C LYS A 718 -47.62 -12.87 48.65
N MET A 719 -47.30 -11.79 49.37
CA MET A 719 -47.97 -10.50 49.25
C MET A 719 -47.14 -9.47 48.46
N THR A 720 -45.94 -9.85 48.01
CA THR A 720 -45.04 -8.97 47.26
C THR A 720 -45.42 -8.97 45.78
N LYS A 721 -45.63 -7.78 45.23
CA LYS A 721 -45.99 -7.56 43.82
C LYS A 721 -44.91 -6.73 43.15
N ILE A 722 -44.47 -7.16 41.96
CA ILE A 722 -43.43 -6.48 41.18
C ILE A 722 -44.10 -5.94 39.93
N ILE A 723 -44.08 -4.61 39.77
CA ILE A 723 -44.70 -3.91 38.65
C ILE A 723 -43.60 -3.48 37.71
N ILE A 724 -43.69 -3.90 36.45
CA ILE A 724 -42.77 -3.49 35.40
C ILE A 724 -43.52 -2.56 34.45
N SER A 725 -42.98 -1.36 34.26
CA SER A 725 -43.44 -0.38 33.29
C SER A 725 -42.28 0.23 32.53
N SER A 726 -42.54 0.95 31.45
CA SER A 726 -41.52 1.68 30.71
C SER A 726 -42.08 3.02 30.27
N GLU A 727 -41.36 4.08 30.59
CA GLU A 727 -41.71 5.46 30.22
C GLU A 727 -40.90 5.93 29.00
N GLU A 728 -39.70 5.39 28.83
CA GLU A 728 -38.74 5.71 27.76
C GLU A 728 -38.22 4.45 27.07
N VAL A 729 -37.90 4.56 25.77
CA VAL A 729 -37.53 3.39 24.96
C VAL A 729 -36.20 2.85 25.47
N GLY A 730 -36.19 1.59 25.90
CA GLY A 730 -34.99 0.96 26.45
C GLY A 730 -34.78 1.17 27.96
N VAL A 731 -35.71 1.85 28.67
CA VAL A 731 -35.66 2.00 30.13
C VAL A 731 -36.89 1.34 30.77
N PHE A 732 -36.66 0.38 31.66
CA PHE A 732 -37.69 -0.33 32.40
C PHE A 732 -37.70 0.11 33.86
N ASN A 733 -38.81 0.70 34.28
CA ASN A 733 -39.08 1.05 35.66
C ASN A 733 -39.64 -0.20 36.37
N VAL A 734 -38.84 -0.79 37.26
CA VAL A 734 -39.22 -1.93 38.09
C VAL A 734 -39.56 -1.43 39.49
N GLN A 735 -40.82 -1.58 39.88
CA GLN A 735 -41.32 -1.19 41.19
C GLN A 735 -41.64 -2.42 42.04
N VAL A 736 -41.02 -2.52 43.22
CA VAL A 736 -41.30 -3.60 44.19
C VAL A 736 -42.28 -3.08 45.24
N LYS A 737 -43.49 -3.64 45.29
CA LYS A 737 -44.51 -3.34 46.32
C LYS A 737 -44.51 -4.39 47.41
N LEU A 738 -44.10 -3.98 48.60
CA LEU A 738 -44.12 -4.74 49.84
C LEU A 738 -45.29 -4.27 50.73
N PRO A 739 -45.92 -5.16 51.52
CA PRO A 739 -46.92 -4.76 52.52
C PRO A 739 -46.29 -3.83 53.57
N ALA A 740 -46.90 -2.67 53.81
CA ALA A 740 -46.53 -1.69 54.84
C ALA A 740 -45.15 -1.01 54.69
N ILE A 741 -44.50 -1.11 53.52
CA ILE A 741 -43.23 -0.43 53.20
C ILE A 741 -43.43 0.42 51.94
N ALA A 742 -42.80 1.59 51.86
CA ALA A 742 -42.84 2.44 50.67
C ALA A 742 -42.28 1.69 49.46
N SER A 743 -42.95 1.81 48.31
CA SER A 743 -42.51 1.15 47.08
C SER A 743 -41.20 1.75 46.58
N GLU A 744 -40.18 0.92 46.39
CA GLU A 744 -38.94 1.32 45.74
C GLU A 744 -39.04 1.12 44.23
N ASN A 745 -38.51 2.09 43.49
CA ASN A 745 -38.44 2.07 42.03
C ASN A 745 -36.97 1.96 41.62
N VAL A 746 -36.69 1.08 40.66
CA VAL A 746 -35.38 0.95 40.05
C VAL A 746 -35.52 1.02 38.54
N ASP A 747 -34.75 1.91 37.93
CA ASP A 747 -34.66 2.00 36.49
C ASP A 747 -33.58 1.05 35.99
N ILE A 748 -33.99 0.11 35.16
CA ILE A 748 -33.12 -0.86 34.52
C ILE A 748 -33.06 -0.51 33.04
N LYS A 749 -31.87 -0.17 32.54
CA LYS A 749 -31.68 0.07 31.11
C LYS A 749 -31.43 -1.25 30.40
N LEU A 750 -32.13 -1.45 29.29
CA LEU A 750 -31.94 -2.63 28.44
C LEU A 750 -30.50 -2.70 27.90
N GLU A 751 -29.88 -1.55 27.63
CA GLU A 751 -28.49 -1.47 27.19
C GLU A 751 -27.52 -2.00 28.26
N GLU A 752 -27.69 -1.62 29.52
CA GLU A 752 -26.88 -2.11 30.65
C GLU A 752 -27.05 -3.64 30.81
N LEU A 753 -28.27 -4.16 30.67
CA LEU A 753 -28.52 -5.60 30.69
C LEU A 753 -27.85 -6.34 29.51
N LEU A 754 -27.88 -5.76 28.31
CA LEU A 754 -27.23 -6.33 27.13
C LEU A 754 -25.70 -6.28 27.24
N GLU A 755 -25.16 -5.23 27.85
CA GLU A 755 -23.72 -5.11 28.14
C GLU A 755 -23.28 -6.12 29.22
N MET A 756 -24.05 -6.28 30.29
CA MET A 756 -23.82 -7.30 31.32
C MET A 756 -23.85 -8.71 30.72
N ARG A 757 -24.81 -8.99 29.81
CA ARG A 757 -24.87 -10.23 29.04
C ARG A 757 -23.61 -10.41 28.18
N ALA A 758 -23.18 -9.38 27.46
CA ALA A 758 -21.98 -9.44 26.62
C ALA A 758 -20.70 -9.70 27.42
N LYS A 759 -20.64 -9.20 28.67
CA LYS A 759 -19.55 -9.42 29.63
C LYS A 759 -19.63 -10.78 30.35
N GLY A 760 -20.66 -11.60 30.10
CA GLY A 760 -20.87 -12.89 30.76
C GLY A 760 -21.35 -12.77 32.22
N THR A 761 -21.88 -11.61 32.63
CA THR A 761 -22.43 -11.40 33.96
C THR A 761 -23.85 -11.97 34.03
N ARG A 762 -24.07 -12.92 34.95
CA ARG A 762 -25.32 -13.72 35.00
C ARG A 762 -26.41 -13.09 35.85
N THR A 763 -26.04 -12.22 36.78
CA THR A 763 -26.97 -11.63 37.74
C THR A 763 -26.84 -10.11 37.83
N LEU A 764 -27.97 -9.46 38.11
CA LEU A 764 -28.11 -8.02 38.35
C LEU A 764 -28.65 -7.82 39.77
N ASP A 765 -27.92 -7.10 40.61
CA ASP A 765 -28.43 -6.70 41.92
C ASP A 765 -29.34 -5.48 41.80
N ILE A 766 -30.50 -5.53 42.46
CA ILE A 766 -31.49 -4.46 42.53
C ILE A 766 -31.59 -3.99 43.97
N ASN A 767 -31.02 -2.80 44.24
CA ASN A 767 -31.00 -2.12 45.54
C ASN A 767 -30.56 -3.00 46.72
N SER A 768 -29.74 -4.04 46.50
CA SER A 768 -29.33 -5.01 47.52
C SER A 768 -30.51 -5.74 48.20
N GLN A 769 -31.68 -5.74 47.57
CA GLN A 769 -32.88 -6.43 48.05
C GLN A 769 -33.18 -7.69 47.26
N MET A 770 -32.90 -7.68 45.95
CA MET A 770 -33.13 -8.79 45.04
C MET A 770 -32.02 -8.90 44.01
N GLU A 771 -31.59 -10.13 43.77
CA GLU A 771 -30.71 -10.46 42.66
C GLU A 771 -31.54 -11.06 41.53
N LEU A 772 -31.53 -10.42 40.37
CA LEU A 772 -32.22 -10.87 39.17
C LEU A 772 -31.28 -11.59 38.21
N ASP A 773 -31.83 -12.53 37.46
CA ASP A 773 -31.15 -13.23 36.39
C ASP A 773 -31.20 -12.41 35.10
N VAL A 774 -30.05 -12.03 34.56
CA VAL A 774 -29.94 -11.10 33.41
C VAL A 774 -30.71 -11.62 32.19
N ASN A 775 -30.58 -12.90 31.85
CA ASN A 775 -31.25 -13.47 30.66
C ASN A 775 -32.75 -13.59 30.83
N MET A 776 -33.20 -14.10 31.98
CA MET A 776 -34.63 -14.21 32.26
C MET A 776 -35.30 -12.85 32.35
N THR A 777 -34.58 -11.84 32.83
CA THR A 777 -35.04 -10.45 32.91
C THR A 777 -35.22 -9.88 31.50
N ILE A 778 -34.22 -10.01 30.62
CA ILE A 778 -34.33 -9.60 29.21
C ILE A 778 -35.48 -10.34 28.51
N TYR A 779 -35.66 -11.65 28.75
CA TYR A 779 -36.76 -12.42 28.17
C TYR A 779 -38.14 -11.86 28.58
N VAL A 780 -38.34 -11.60 29.87
CA VAL A 780 -39.60 -11.03 30.36
C VAL A 780 -39.82 -9.61 29.84
N MET A 781 -38.77 -8.80 29.74
CA MET A 781 -38.82 -7.44 29.17
C MET A 781 -39.18 -7.46 27.68
N ASN A 782 -38.59 -8.36 26.89
CA ASN A 782 -38.91 -8.50 25.47
C ASN A 782 -40.35 -9.00 25.24
N GLN A 783 -40.87 -9.89 26.10
CA GLN A 783 -42.29 -10.28 26.06
C GLN A 783 -43.25 -9.13 26.37
N LEU A 784 -42.80 -8.12 27.12
CA LEU A 784 -43.59 -6.92 27.42
C LEU A 784 -43.57 -5.94 26.26
N ILE A 785 -42.46 -5.85 25.52
CA ILE A 785 -42.34 -4.99 24.33
C ILE A 785 -43.12 -5.57 23.13
N ALA A 786 -43.09 -6.89 22.96
CA ALA A 786 -43.71 -7.57 21.80
C ALA A 786 -45.25 -7.69 21.87
N LYS A 787 -45.89 -7.22 22.94
CA LYS A 787 -47.34 -7.26 23.18
C LYS A 787 -47.88 -5.85 23.31
#